data_AF-A0A372F5I6-F1
#
_entry.id   AF-A0A372F5I6-F1
#
_cell.length_a   1.000
_cell.length_b   1.000
_cell.length_c   1.000
_cell.angle_alpha   90.00
_cell.angle_beta   90.00
_cell.angle_gamma   90.00
#
_symmetry.space_group_name_H-M   'P 1'
#
loop_
_entity.id
_entity.type
_entity.pdbx_description
1 polymer ?
#
loop_
_entity_poly.entity_id
_entity_poly.type
_entity_poly.pdbx_seq_one_letter_code
_entity_poly.pdbx_strand_id
1 'polypeptide(L)'
;MKKTLLLLMLLPTILLGQNYTIQNNTNSLILTPQGIQTQKDKGSYLLNDNVSLGYDALKNNKAYSGIGVGNTAIGFQALRDNAIDSLGGTYGFYNIGIGSNALLQNQTGYLNTAIGTDALSLGTLARRNIAIGASAGRDIDADYNIAIGVNAMSGRKYGNRNTVIGHEAGVFSGSPTTVDSANVLIGYKAGSGISLGSNKLYIANSETTNPLIWGDFNLKYLGISGKVGINTKTPANNLHVNEAFAANNFASFTNSITGSTVNDGLIVGITGAADAYILQKENKSLFFGTNNSVAMGIRSTGNVSIGGAPADFKLQIFNGDLAITNQLDNKHWILGYNASADYFGIFEQLLAAPRLVIANGGNVGIGTSTPTSKLQVSNGIFTLHNSADNKRWSLGYDATDDYFYIDELGIARRFYIKNGGNVGIGLDNPSEMLHVWDNIQSWNYYAENNIGIRTTNPDFPLEINGASNRNYSYGYLNSTAHTGTASGANDYSMKASHRILATEFNAYSDARHKKVLSLADNKQDLALLNQLQVKHYQYIDTISKSNSPKYGFIAQEVEKVLPEAVTKIGTEYIPDMFCLATKTIFDEGKHELYITLPTAHSYQKGDMIKIITNKEHFKTVSQIIDNQTIVVGNWLEKTDKVFIFGKKVKDFRTVDYDRIFTLGISAIQELNRELENMKTAYEHRLSALETKMNSILNQNGK
;
A
#
# COMPACT_ATOMS: atom_id res chain seq x y z
N MET A 1 73.39 -118.42 93.39
CA MET A 1 72.19 -118.57 94.24
C MET A 1 72.16 -117.46 95.28
N LYS A 2 71.01 -116.76 95.41
CA LYS A 2 70.65 -115.76 96.45
C LYS A 2 71.55 -114.51 96.44
N LYS A 3 71.06 -113.27 96.28
CA LYS A 3 69.93 -112.64 97.00
C LYS A 3 69.64 -111.26 96.36
N THR A 4 68.36 -110.88 96.27
CA THR A 4 67.76 -109.51 96.35
C THR A 4 68.22 -108.47 95.29
N LEU A 5 67.45 -107.98 94.31
CA LEU A 5 66.01 -107.74 94.09
C LEU A 5 65.31 -106.85 95.13
N LEU A 6 65.69 -105.56 95.22
CA LEU A 6 64.82 -104.43 95.62
C LEU A 6 65.61 -103.10 95.55
N LEU A 7 65.63 -102.38 94.41
CA LEU A 7 65.77 -100.90 94.36
C LEU A 7 65.67 -100.33 92.93
N LEU A 8 64.53 -100.57 92.26
CA LEU A 8 64.06 -99.71 91.17
C LEU A 8 62.64 -99.30 91.54
N MET A 9 62.30 -98.02 91.37
CA MET A 9 61.03 -97.35 91.74
C MET A 9 60.98 -96.77 93.16
N LEU A 10 61.42 -95.52 93.31
CA LEU A 10 60.86 -94.48 94.21
C LEU A 10 61.67 -93.18 94.06
N LEU A 11 61.35 -92.39 93.03
CA LEU A 11 61.61 -90.95 92.99
C LEU A 11 60.33 -90.29 92.47
N PRO A 12 59.56 -89.57 93.31
CA PRO A 12 58.34 -88.92 92.88
C PRO A 12 58.69 -87.69 92.04
N THR A 13 58.20 -87.70 90.80
CA THR A 13 57.99 -86.54 89.95
C THR A 13 57.11 -85.52 90.67
N ILE A 14 57.72 -84.50 91.26
CA ILE A 14 57.01 -83.27 91.64
C ILE A 14 56.85 -82.45 90.35
N LEU A 15 55.84 -82.84 89.59
CA LEU A 15 55.25 -82.05 88.53
C LEU A 15 54.49 -80.90 89.21
N LEU A 16 55.09 -79.70 89.26
CA LEU A 16 54.33 -78.48 89.52
C LEU A 16 53.47 -78.21 88.28
N GLY A 17 52.34 -78.91 88.19
CA GLY A 17 51.28 -78.65 87.24
C GLY A 17 50.65 -77.29 87.55
N GLN A 18 51.14 -76.24 86.90
CA GLN A 18 50.26 -75.16 86.51
C GLN A 18 49.48 -75.64 85.28
N ASN A 19 48.23 -76.06 85.51
CA ASN A 19 47.18 -76.02 84.48
C ASN A 19 47.16 -74.58 83.93
N TYR A 20 47.26 -74.32 82.63
CA TYR A 20 46.63 -75.01 81.51
C TYR A 20 47.56 -75.14 80.29
N THR A 21 47.79 -76.39 79.86
CA THR A 21 48.32 -76.69 78.52
C THR A 21 47.78 -78.05 78.10
N ILE A 22 47.02 -78.10 76.99
CA ILE A 22 46.65 -79.37 76.36
C ILE A 22 47.73 -79.70 75.32
N GLN A 23 48.49 -80.77 75.58
CA GLN A 23 49.14 -81.56 74.54
C GLN A 23 48.13 -82.63 74.11
N ASN A 24 47.57 -82.52 72.90
CA ASN A 24 47.04 -83.65 72.13
C ASN A 24 46.89 -83.26 70.66
N ASN A 25 47.26 -84.19 69.77
CA ASN A 25 47.51 -84.03 68.33
C ASN A 25 46.28 -83.73 67.45
N THR A 26 45.37 -82.86 67.89
CA THR A 26 44.18 -82.43 67.12
C THR A 26 43.95 -80.92 67.12
N ASN A 27 44.93 -80.11 67.57
CA ASN A 27 44.98 -78.64 67.41
C ASN A 27 43.68 -77.87 67.74
N SER A 28 42.90 -78.28 68.75
CA SER A 28 41.70 -77.55 69.19
C SER A 28 41.60 -77.44 70.73
N LEU A 29 41.08 -76.30 71.21
CA LEU A 29 40.96 -75.89 72.61
C LEU A 29 39.50 -75.94 73.08
N ILE A 30 39.22 -76.48 74.27
CA ILE A 30 37.87 -76.59 74.88
C ILE A 30 37.68 -75.55 75.99
N LEU A 31 36.52 -74.86 76.02
CA LEU A 31 36.13 -73.82 76.98
C LEU A 31 35.34 -74.38 78.18
N THR A 32 35.56 -73.84 79.38
CA THR A 32 34.71 -74.07 80.58
C THR A 32 33.64 -72.98 80.73
N PRO A 33 32.63 -73.11 81.62
CA PRO A 33 31.55 -72.12 81.79
C PRO A 33 32.01 -70.70 82.19
N GLN A 34 33.27 -70.54 82.63
CA GLN A 34 33.88 -69.25 82.99
C GLN A 34 34.83 -68.71 81.90
N GLY A 35 34.94 -69.35 80.73
CA GLY A 35 35.76 -68.92 79.59
C GLY A 35 37.25 -69.29 79.66
N ILE A 36 38.06 -68.83 78.68
CA ILE A 36 39.54 -68.84 78.71
C ILE A 36 40.00 -67.55 79.40
N GLN A 37 40.79 -67.67 80.47
CA GLN A 37 41.44 -66.53 81.15
C GLN A 37 42.95 -66.54 80.86
N THR A 38 43.55 -65.37 80.64
CA THR A 38 45.01 -65.24 80.45
C THR A 38 45.75 -65.17 81.79
N GLN A 39 47.07 -65.41 81.75
CA GLN A 39 47.98 -65.59 82.89
C GLN A 39 47.80 -64.51 83.98
N LYS A 40 47.59 -64.96 85.23
CA LYS A 40 47.50 -64.09 86.42
C LYS A 40 48.89 -63.56 86.76
N ASP A 41 49.19 -62.30 86.45
CA ASP A 41 50.39 -61.65 86.98
C ASP A 41 50.29 -61.61 88.51
N LYS A 42 51.37 -62.06 89.18
CA LYS A 42 51.45 -62.08 90.65
C LYS A 42 51.50 -60.64 91.17
N GLY A 43 50.34 -59.99 91.35
CA GLY A 43 50.29 -58.74 92.10
C GLY A 43 49.06 -57.83 91.96
N SER A 44 48.15 -58.00 90.98
CA SER A 44 47.01 -57.08 90.84
C SER A 44 45.65 -57.80 90.86
N TYR A 45 44.77 -57.37 91.75
CA TYR A 45 43.40 -57.88 91.95
C TYR A 45 42.38 -57.10 91.10
N LEU A 46 42.61 -56.92 89.79
CA LEU A 46 41.64 -56.22 88.93
C LEU A 46 41.46 -56.93 87.58
N LEU A 47 40.20 -57.29 87.32
CA LEU A 47 39.57 -57.93 86.16
C LEU A 47 40.38 -57.91 84.85
N ASN A 48 40.83 -59.08 84.42
CA ASN A 48 41.39 -59.34 83.11
C ASN A 48 40.31 -60.02 82.24
N ASP A 49 39.59 -59.23 81.44
CA ASP A 49 38.59 -59.71 80.48
C ASP A 49 39.20 -59.97 79.08
N ASN A 50 40.43 -60.51 79.01
CA ASN A 50 41.07 -60.83 77.72
C ASN A 50 40.83 -62.29 77.31
N VAL A 51 40.70 -62.54 76.00
CA VAL A 51 40.67 -63.87 75.38
C VAL A 51 42.00 -64.09 74.65
N SER A 52 42.75 -65.16 74.95
CA SER A 52 44.00 -65.51 74.25
C SER A 52 44.00 -66.96 73.74
N LEU A 53 44.25 -67.18 72.45
CA LEU A 53 44.37 -68.49 71.82
C LEU A 53 45.47 -68.49 70.76
N GLY A 54 46.62 -69.12 71.03
CA GLY A 54 47.75 -69.20 70.09
C GLY A 54 49.10 -69.02 70.77
N TYR A 55 50.17 -69.52 70.16
CA TYR A 55 51.53 -69.39 70.71
C TYR A 55 51.97 -67.92 70.75
N ASP A 56 52.46 -67.46 71.90
CA ASP A 56 52.89 -66.07 72.17
C ASP A 56 51.80 -64.99 71.99
N ALA A 57 50.51 -65.36 71.95
CA ALA A 57 49.41 -64.39 71.98
C ALA A 57 49.38 -63.64 73.33
N LEU A 58 49.29 -62.30 73.29
CA LEU A 58 49.31 -61.40 74.49
C LEU A 58 50.54 -61.52 75.41
N LYS A 59 51.64 -62.14 74.97
CA LYS A 59 52.80 -62.50 75.81
C LYS A 59 53.46 -61.35 76.57
N ASN A 60 53.59 -60.18 75.97
CA ASN A 60 54.24 -59.01 76.56
C ASN A 60 53.22 -57.91 76.93
N ASN A 61 51.94 -58.25 77.08
CA ASN A 61 50.90 -57.30 77.47
C ASN A 61 50.94 -56.99 78.97
N LYS A 62 51.07 -55.71 79.34
CA LYS A 62 51.08 -55.25 80.75
C LYS A 62 49.67 -54.86 81.19
N ALA A 63 49.04 -55.68 82.04
CA ALA A 63 47.73 -55.38 82.63
C ALA A 63 47.87 -54.66 83.99
N TYR A 64 47.67 -53.34 84.01
CA TYR A 64 47.58 -52.56 85.25
C TYR A 64 46.45 -51.52 85.16
N SER A 65 45.55 -51.46 86.15
CA SER A 65 44.51 -50.44 86.35
C SER A 65 43.94 -49.79 85.06
N GLY A 66 43.26 -50.59 84.22
CA GLY A 66 42.61 -50.13 82.98
C GLY A 66 43.47 -50.14 81.71
N ILE A 67 44.74 -50.55 81.80
CA ILE A 67 45.65 -50.79 80.67
C ILE A 67 45.55 -52.27 80.28
N GLY A 68 45.51 -52.59 78.98
CA GLY A 68 45.65 -53.96 78.50
C GLY A 68 44.45 -54.91 78.72
N VAL A 69 43.27 -54.42 79.07
CA VAL A 69 42.05 -55.22 79.36
C VAL A 69 41.09 -55.34 78.17
N GLY A 70 40.23 -56.37 78.14
CA GLY A 70 39.13 -56.50 77.17
C GLY A 70 39.52 -56.87 75.74
N ASN A 71 40.72 -57.42 75.53
CA ASN A 71 41.28 -57.76 74.23
C ASN A 71 40.96 -59.21 73.82
N THR A 72 40.75 -59.45 72.52
CA THR A 72 40.64 -60.80 71.94
C THR A 72 41.84 -61.07 71.04
N ALA A 73 42.71 -62.01 71.39
CA ALA A 73 43.90 -62.40 70.64
C ALA A 73 43.82 -63.87 70.23
N ILE A 74 43.70 -64.15 68.93
CA ILE A 74 43.58 -65.51 68.39
C ILE A 74 44.55 -65.70 67.22
N GLY A 75 45.63 -66.46 67.40
CA GLY A 75 46.66 -66.71 66.38
C GLY A 75 48.07 -66.68 66.94
N PHE A 76 49.05 -67.13 66.16
CA PHE A 76 50.47 -67.04 66.51
C PHE A 76 50.87 -65.56 66.68
N GLN A 77 51.41 -65.19 67.84
CA GLN A 77 51.86 -63.82 68.17
C GLN A 77 50.81 -62.71 68.00
N ALA A 78 49.51 -63.03 68.02
CA ALA A 78 48.45 -62.02 67.99
C ALA A 78 48.53 -61.14 69.26
N LEU A 79 48.53 -59.80 69.10
CA LEU A 79 48.65 -58.84 70.19
C LEU A 79 49.85 -59.08 71.13
N ARG A 80 50.96 -59.67 70.62
CA ARG A 80 52.13 -60.06 71.43
C ARG A 80 52.68 -58.90 72.25
N ASP A 81 52.93 -57.77 71.60
CA ASP A 81 53.58 -56.59 72.18
C ASP A 81 52.59 -55.44 72.39
N ASN A 82 51.42 -55.77 72.95
CA ASN A 82 50.36 -54.80 73.22
C ASN A 82 50.62 -54.01 74.53
N ALA A 83 50.41 -52.70 74.55
CA ALA A 83 50.46 -51.88 75.78
C ALA A 83 51.84 -51.79 76.49
N ILE A 84 52.96 -51.80 75.75
CA ILE A 84 54.31 -51.86 76.35
C ILE A 84 54.82 -50.52 76.92
N ASP A 85 54.19 -49.38 76.58
CA ASP A 85 54.72 -48.06 76.90
C ASP A 85 54.79 -47.75 78.42
N SER A 86 55.91 -47.14 78.78
CA SER A 86 56.35 -46.69 80.11
C SER A 86 55.80 -45.33 80.54
N LEU A 87 55.00 -44.64 79.71
CA LEU A 87 54.56 -43.25 79.94
C LEU A 87 53.28 -43.07 80.80
N GLY A 88 52.76 -44.11 81.45
CA GLY A 88 51.77 -43.96 82.52
C GLY A 88 50.34 -43.55 82.11
N GLY A 89 49.91 -43.82 80.87
CA GLY A 89 48.53 -43.58 80.41
C GLY A 89 47.71 -44.85 80.17
N THR A 90 46.39 -44.69 79.98
CA THR A 90 45.43 -45.77 79.70
C THR A 90 45.52 -46.21 78.23
N TYR A 91 46.18 -47.34 77.95
CA TYR A 91 46.49 -47.79 76.57
C TYR A 91 46.25 -49.31 76.39
N GLY A 92 46.16 -49.79 75.13
CA GLY A 92 46.19 -51.22 74.83
C GLY A 92 44.93 -52.04 75.17
N PHE A 93 43.77 -51.41 75.38
CA PHE A 93 42.53 -52.10 75.76
C PHE A 93 41.54 -52.26 74.59
N TYR A 94 40.60 -53.19 74.72
CA TYR A 94 39.50 -53.46 73.77
C TYR A 94 39.91 -53.68 72.31
N ASN A 95 41.06 -54.31 72.07
CA ASN A 95 41.52 -54.69 70.73
C ASN A 95 41.11 -56.12 70.36
N ILE A 96 40.75 -56.35 69.10
CA ILE A 96 40.54 -57.68 68.53
C ILE A 96 41.69 -57.94 67.55
N GLY A 97 42.48 -58.98 67.77
CA GLY A 97 43.55 -59.46 66.91
C GLY A 97 43.33 -60.93 66.60
N ILE A 98 42.91 -61.26 65.40
CA ILE A 98 42.63 -62.65 64.95
C ILE A 98 43.46 -62.94 63.70
N GLY A 99 44.48 -63.78 63.80
CA GLY A 99 45.41 -64.09 62.72
C GLY A 99 46.85 -64.12 63.22
N SER A 100 47.76 -64.70 62.44
CA SER A 100 49.18 -64.68 62.78
C SER A 100 49.71 -63.24 62.75
N ASN A 101 50.37 -62.80 63.81
CA ASN A 101 50.94 -61.44 63.97
C ASN A 101 49.90 -60.29 63.86
N ALA A 102 48.59 -60.56 63.98
CA ALA A 102 47.60 -59.50 64.02
C ALA A 102 47.87 -58.57 65.22
N LEU A 103 48.01 -57.26 64.99
CA LEU A 103 48.40 -56.27 66.01
C LEU A 103 49.70 -56.63 66.78
N LEU A 104 50.68 -57.26 66.10
CA LEU A 104 51.93 -57.74 66.72
C LEU A 104 52.61 -56.69 67.61
N GLN A 105 52.73 -55.43 67.14
CA GLN A 105 53.46 -54.34 67.80
C GLN A 105 52.56 -53.15 68.22
N ASN A 106 51.38 -53.41 68.81
CA ASN A 106 50.46 -52.36 69.25
C ASN A 106 50.89 -51.69 70.58
N GLN A 107 51.86 -50.77 70.56
CA GLN A 107 52.46 -50.21 71.77
C GLN A 107 51.50 -49.38 72.64
N THR A 108 50.68 -48.50 72.04
CA THR A 108 49.69 -47.68 72.79
C THR A 108 48.27 -47.67 72.23
N GLY A 109 48.01 -48.35 71.12
CA GLY A 109 46.71 -48.33 70.44
C GLY A 109 45.61 -49.09 71.19
N TYR A 110 44.36 -48.65 71.05
CA TYR A 110 43.19 -49.26 71.68
C TYR A 110 41.99 -49.22 70.73
N LEU A 111 40.99 -50.08 70.99
CA LEU A 111 39.77 -50.22 70.17
C LEU A 111 40.03 -50.57 68.70
N ASN A 112 41.12 -51.28 68.38
CA ASN A 112 41.40 -51.75 67.02
C ASN A 112 40.78 -53.13 66.78
N THR A 113 40.32 -53.39 65.56
CA THR A 113 39.91 -54.73 65.10
C THR A 113 40.81 -55.13 63.94
N ALA A 114 41.68 -56.13 64.13
CA ALA A 114 42.59 -56.70 63.16
C ALA A 114 42.26 -58.18 62.95
N ILE A 115 41.83 -58.55 61.75
CA ILE A 115 41.47 -59.92 61.39
C ILE A 115 42.20 -60.30 60.10
N GLY A 116 43.20 -61.17 60.20
CA GLY A 116 44.05 -61.60 59.10
C GLY A 116 45.52 -61.69 59.52
N THR A 117 46.31 -62.45 58.76
CA THR A 117 47.76 -62.52 58.97
C THR A 117 48.38 -61.14 58.75
N ASP A 118 49.20 -60.66 59.69
CA ASP A 118 49.88 -59.35 59.66
C ASP A 118 48.95 -58.12 59.56
N ALA A 119 47.64 -58.26 59.86
CA ALA A 119 46.72 -57.12 59.91
C ALA A 119 47.11 -56.16 61.04
N LEU A 120 47.30 -54.87 60.72
CA LEU A 120 47.78 -53.82 61.64
C LEU A 120 49.06 -54.20 62.43
N SER A 121 49.94 -55.05 61.88
CA SER A 121 51.05 -55.63 62.66
C SER A 121 52.15 -54.65 63.08
N LEU A 122 52.30 -53.52 62.38
CA LEU A 122 53.33 -52.49 62.64
C LEU A 122 52.75 -51.14 63.13
N GLY A 123 51.45 -51.08 63.45
CA GLY A 123 50.81 -49.87 63.96
C GLY A 123 51.12 -49.63 65.44
N THR A 124 52.13 -48.80 65.75
CA THR A 124 52.61 -48.60 67.12
C THR A 124 51.68 -47.77 68.00
N LEU A 125 51.00 -46.77 67.43
CA LEU A 125 50.17 -45.79 68.16
C LEU A 125 48.71 -45.74 67.68
N ALA A 126 48.35 -46.54 66.68
CA ALA A 126 47.08 -46.47 65.96
C ALA A 126 45.87 -46.84 66.82
N ARG A 127 44.78 -46.06 66.80
CA ARG A 127 43.56 -46.28 67.61
C ARG A 127 42.31 -46.33 66.76
N ARG A 128 41.32 -47.13 67.21
CA ARG A 128 39.98 -47.20 66.60
C ARG A 128 39.99 -47.53 65.11
N ASN A 129 40.89 -48.42 64.68
CA ASN A 129 40.99 -48.88 63.30
C ASN A 129 40.32 -50.24 63.10
N ILE A 130 39.82 -50.50 61.90
CA ILE A 130 39.32 -51.81 61.46
C ILE A 130 40.19 -52.25 60.30
N ALA A 131 40.86 -53.39 60.43
CA ALA A 131 41.67 -54.03 59.41
C ALA A 131 41.23 -55.49 59.25
N ILE A 132 40.71 -55.86 58.08
CA ILE A 132 40.22 -57.21 57.80
C ILE A 132 40.81 -57.68 56.48
N GLY A 133 41.68 -58.69 56.51
CA GLY A 133 42.44 -59.22 55.38
C GLY A 133 43.91 -59.39 55.73
N ALA A 134 44.60 -60.27 55.00
CA ALA A 134 46.05 -60.43 55.19
C ALA A 134 46.78 -59.13 54.85
N SER A 135 47.65 -58.67 55.75
CA SER A 135 48.39 -57.39 55.68
C SER A 135 47.49 -56.15 55.52
N ALA A 136 46.19 -56.24 55.82
CA ALA A 136 45.31 -55.08 55.81
C ALA A 136 45.81 -54.05 56.84
N GLY A 137 46.04 -52.81 56.39
CA GLY A 137 46.53 -51.73 57.22
C GLY A 137 47.86 -52.00 57.94
N ARG A 138 48.70 -52.91 57.41
CA ARG A 138 49.94 -53.38 58.07
C ARG A 138 50.79 -52.26 58.68
N ASP A 139 50.93 -51.14 57.98
CA ASP A 139 51.82 -50.01 58.34
C ASP A 139 51.05 -48.77 58.85
N ILE A 140 49.78 -48.90 59.23
CA ILE A 140 48.97 -47.76 59.71
C ILE A 140 49.35 -47.39 61.14
N ASP A 141 49.85 -46.17 61.33
CA ASP A 141 50.16 -45.55 62.63
C ASP A 141 49.21 -44.37 62.97
N ALA A 142 48.00 -44.41 62.41
CA ALA A 142 46.98 -43.35 62.48
C ALA A 142 45.62 -43.88 62.94
N ASP A 143 44.70 -42.98 63.27
CA ASP A 143 43.44 -43.29 63.95
C ASP A 143 42.22 -43.28 63.00
N TYR A 144 41.17 -44.03 63.38
CA TYR A 144 39.85 -44.03 62.72
C TYR A 144 39.84 -44.50 61.26
N ASN A 145 40.69 -45.45 60.89
CA ASN A 145 40.77 -45.98 59.55
C ASN A 145 40.04 -47.33 59.41
N ILE A 146 39.47 -47.59 58.23
CA ILE A 146 38.88 -48.86 57.84
C ILE A 146 39.67 -49.38 56.64
N ALA A 147 40.25 -50.57 56.74
CA ALA A 147 41.01 -51.27 55.71
C ALA A 147 40.46 -52.69 55.57
N ILE A 148 39.73 -52.97 54.49
CA ILE A 148 39.09 -54.29 54.27
C ILE A 148 39.54 -54.84 52.93
N GLY A 149 40.27 -55.95 52.94
CA GLY A 149 40.87 -56.58 51.76
C GLY A 149 42.33 -56.96 52.00
N VAL A 150 42.83 -57.96 51.29
CA VAL A 150 44.26 -58.32 51.33
C VAL A 150 45.09 -57.14 50.83
N ASN A 151 46.11 -56.75 51.59
CA ASN A 151 46.94 -55.56 51.35
C ASN A 151 46.16 -54.24 51.23
N ALA A 152 44.88 -54.18 51.65
CA ALA A 152 44.15 -52.91 51.65
C ALA A 152 44.89 -51.93 52.57
N MET A 153 45.18 -50.73 52.07
CA MET A 153 45.83 -49.67 52.85
C MET A 153 47.23 -50.06 53.38
N SER A 154 47.95 -50.96 52.71
CA SER A 154 49.32 -51.34 53.07
C SER A 154 50.37 -50.41 52.44
N GLY A 155 51.45 -50.07 53.14
CA GLY A 155 52.59 -49.32 52.59
C GLY A 155 52.55 -47.79 52.71
N ARG A 156 51.80 -47.18 53.65
CA ARG A 156 51.95 -45.74 54.01
C ARG A 156 51.81 -45.46 55.50
N LYS A 157 52.34 -44.29 55.91
CA LYS A 157 51.78 -43.47 57.00
C LYS A 157 50.49 -42.79 56.52
N TYR A 158 49.43 -43.58 56.36
CA TYR A 158 48.10 -43.02 56.12
C TYR A 158 47.72 -42.10 57.28
N GLY A 159 46.95 -41.06 56.96
CA GLY A 159 46.37 -40.20 57.97
C GLY A 159 45.15 -40.80 58.63
N ASN A 160 44.42 -39.96 59.34
CA ASN A 160 43.22 -40.39 60.06
C ASN A 160 42.01 -40.47 59.12
N ARG A 161 40.99 -41.23 59.51
CA ARG A 161 39.62 -41.20 58.92
C ARG A 161 39.51 -41.71 57.48
N ASN A 162 40.37 -42.62 57.04
CA ASN A 162 40.27 -43.23 55.72
C ASN A 162 39.36 -44.47 55.74
N THR A 163 38.62 -44.69 54.66
CA THR A 163 37.87 -45.93 54.38
C THR A 163 38.39 -46.54 53.09
N VAL A 164 38.99 -47.72 53.17
CA VAL A 164 39.65 -48.42 52.07
C VAL A 164 39.13 -49.84 52.01
N ILE A 165 38.44 -50.19 50.93
CA ILE A 165 37.78 -51.48 50.76
C ILE A 165 38.15 -52.05 49.40
N GLY A 166 38.84 -53.19 49.36
CA GLY A 166 39.23 -53.90 48.15
C GLY A 166 40.63 -54.52 48.26
N HIS A 167 40.86 -55.64 47.57
CA HIS A 167 42.19 -56.24 47.46
C HIS A 167 43.15 -55.26 46.79
N GLU A 168 44.26 -54.98 47.47
CA GLU A 168 45.27 -53.98 47.07
C GLU A 168 44.73 -52.57 46.84
N ALA A 169 43.56 -52.22 47.39
CA ALA A 169 43.06 -50.84 47.36
C ALA A 169 43.94 -49.95 48.24
N GLY A 170 44.32 -48.77 47.74
CA GLY A 170 45.21 -47.86 48.44
C GLY A 170 46.52 -48.52 48.84
N VAL A 171 47.16 -49.28 47.95
CA VAL A 171 48.54 -49.73 48.18
C VAL A 171 49.50 -48.67 47.68
N PHE A 172 50.60 -48.43 48.39
CA PHE A 172 51.66 -47.55 47.92
C PHE A 172 53.03 -48.11 48.28
N SER A 173 54.00 -47.97 47.37
CA SER A 173 55.36 -48.52 47.52
C SER A 173 56.46 -47.46 47.62
N GLY A 174 56.12 -46.17 47.55
CA GLY A 174 57.06 -45.05 47.68
C GLY A 174 57.10 -44.44 49.08
N SER A 175 58.09 -43.58 49.35
CA SER A 175 58.12 -42.72 50.55
C SER A 175 57.15 -41.54 50.35
N PRO A 176 55.99 -41.48 51.04
CA PRO A 176 55.03 -40.41 50.80
C PRO A 176 55.51 -39.10 51.43
N THR A 177 55.39 -38.00 50.69
CA THR A 177 55.72 -36.64 51.17
C THR A 177 54.56 -35.98 51.93
N THR A 178 53.36 -36.56 51.92
CA THR A 178 52.15 -36.03 52.56
C THR A 178 51.32 -37.13 53.22
N VAL A 179 50.54 -36.76 54.24
CA VAL A 179 49.66 -37.66 55.00
C VAL A 179 48.25 -37.62 54.41
N ASP A 180 47.81 -38.71 53.78
CA ASP A 180 46.50 -38.84 53.14
C ASP A 180 45.43 -39.19 54.19
N SER A 181 44.55 -38.23 54.53
CA SER A 181 43.47 -38.38 55.52
C SER A 181 42.09 -38.25 54.87
N ALA A 182 41.05 -38.79 55.53
CA ALA A 182 39.64 -38.59 55.16
C ALA A 182 39.29 -39.04 53.72
N ASN A 183 39.96 -40.06 53.19
CA ASN A 183 39.68 -40.60 51.86
C ASN A 183 38.73 -41.80 51.89
N VAL A 184 37.98 -42.00 50.81
CA VAL A 184 37.14 -43.18 50.57
C VAL A 184 37.60 -43.85 49.29
N LEU A 185 38.20 -45.05 49.40
CA LEU A 185 38.68 -45.86 48.30
C LEU A 185 37.94 -47.20 48.26
N ILE A 186 37.29 -47.52 47.13
CA ILE A 186 36.48 -48.74 47.01
C ILE A 186 36.74 -49.48 45.69
N GLY A 187 37.10 -50.76 45.79
CA GLY A 187 37.22 -51.75 44.72
C GLY A 187 38.65 -52.28 44.49
N TYR A 188 38.82 -53.29 43.63
CA TYR A 188 40.11 -53.95 43.39
C TYR A 188 41.15 -52.94 42.89
N LYS A 189 42.29 -52.83 43.58
CA LYS A 189 43.38 -51.89 43.26
C LYS A 189 42.96 -50.41 43.17
N ALA A 190 41.83 -50.03 43.76
CA ALA A 190 41.35 -48.65 43.76
C ALA A 190 42.38 -47.72 44.43
N GLY A 191 42.90 -46.74 43.68
CA GLY A 191 43.91 -45.79 44.16
C GLY A 191 45.27 -46.41 44.53
N SER A 192 45.55 -47.64 44.07
CA SER A 192 46.88 -48.24 44.18
C SER A 192 47.91 -47.41 43.40
N GLY A 193 49.10 -47.23 43.96
CA GLY A 193 50.23 -46.54 43.33
C GLY A 193 50.11 -45.02 43.26
N ILE A 194 49.01 -44.41 43.70
CA ILE A 194 48.72 -42.98 43.49
C ILE A 194 48.56 -42.24 44.83
N SER A 195 49.24 -41.11 45.00
CA SER A 195 48.95 -40.17 46.10
C SER A 195 47.74 -39.31 45.71
N LEU A 196 46.62 -39.52 46.41
CA LEU A 196 45.36 -38.82 46.12
C LEU A 196 45.29 -37.46 46.84
N GLY A 197 46.11 -37.26 47.88
CA GLY A 197 45.89 -36.21 48.87
C GLY A 197 44.78 -36.60 49.85
N SER A 198 44.36 -35.64 50.68
CA SER A 198 43.26 -35.84 51.65
C SER A 198 41.89 -35.47 51.07
N ASN A 199 40.81 -35.98 51.68
CA ASN A 199 39.41 -35.67 51.38
C ASN A 199 38.96 -36.07 49.96
N LYS A 200 39.38 -37.24 49.47
CA LYS A 200 39.04 -37.75 48.13
C LYS A 200 38.08 -38.93 48.17
N LEU A 201 37.20 -39.00 47.19
CA LEU A 201 36.42 -40.19 46.84
C LEU A 201 37.07 -40.85 45.63
N TYR A 202 37.22 -42.17 45.65
CA TYR A 202 37.83 -42.94 44.57
C TYR A 202 37.21 -44.35 44.48
N ILE A 203 36.43 -44.62 43.44
CA ILE A 203 35.75 -45.91 43.22
C ILE A 203 36.16 -46.48 41.87
N ALA A 204 36.91 -47.57 41.89
CA ALA A 204 37.41 -48.26 40.69
C ALA A 204 37.59 -49.75 40.97
N ASN A 205 37.63 -50.57 39.93
CA ASN A 205 37.90 -52.00 40.04
C ASN A 205 39.19 -52.41 39.30
N SER A 206 40.14 -51.48 39.20
CA SER A 206 41.46 -51.66 38.62
C SER A 206 42.41 -50.55 39.10
N GLU A 207 43.71 -50.76 38.88
CA GLU A 207 44.71 -49.70 39.00
C GLU A 207 44.57 -48.75 37.80
N THR A 208 44.11 -47.52 38.05
CA THR A 208 43.81 -46.53 37.01
C THR A 208 44.05 -45.12 37.54
N THR A 209 44.23 -44.14 36.65
CA THR A 209 44.15 -42.72 37.00
C THR A 209 42.77 -42.13 36.69
N ASN A 210 41.90 -42.91 36.04
CA ASN A 210 40.56 -42.52 35.61
C ASN A 210 39.50 -43.49 36.19
N PRO A 211 39.14 -43.35 37.49
CA PRO A 211 38.17 -44.23 38.16
C PRO A 211 36.74 -44.03 37.64
N LEU A 212 35.83 -44.98 37.89
CA LEU A 212 34.43 -44.84 37.48
C LEU A 212 33.77 -43.63 38.17
N ILE A 213 33.98 -43.50 39.48
CA ILE A 213 33.50 -42.37 40.30
C ILE A 213 34.67 -41.85 41.11
N TRP A 214 34.82 -40.53 41.16
CA TRP A 214 35.79 -39.85 42.01
C TRP A 214 35.22 -38.56 42.58
N GLY A 215 35.94 -37.93 43.50
CA GLY A 215 35.50 -36.66 44.03
C GLY A 215 36.48 -36.05 45.01
N ASP A 216 36.13 -34.84 45.41
CA ASP A 216 36.82 -34.08 46.45
C ASP A 216 35.77 -33.58 47.44
N PHE A 217 35.81 -34.12 48.66
CA PHE A 217 34.89 -33.78 49.73
C PHE A 217 35.09 -32.34 50.24
N ASN A 218 36.30 -31.79 50.15
CA ASN A 218 36.57 -30.39 50.52
C ASN A 218 35.96 -29.43 49.50
N LEU A 219 36.09 -29.74 48.21
CA LEU A 219 35.53 -28.93 47.12
C LEU A 219 34.04 -29.21 46.86
N LYS A 220 33.45 -30.20 47.54
CA LYS A 220 32.07 -30.69 47.30
C LYS A 220 31.85 -31.09 45.85
N TYR A 221 32.83 -31.79 45.29
CA TYR A 221 32.89 -32.14 43.88
C TYR A 221 32.75 -33.65 43.69
N LEU A 222 31.86 -34.08 42.79
CA LEU A 222 31.71 -35.46 42.35
C LEU A 222 32.01 -35.53 40.85
N GLY A 223 33.02 -36.31 40.49
CA GLY A 223 33.37 -36.65 39.13
C GLY A 223 32.90 -38.06 38.76
N ILE A 224 32.40 -38.20 37.53
CA ILE A 224 32.07 -39.48 36.92
C ILE A 224 32.86 -39.55 35.63
N SER A 225 33.75 -40.53 35.51
CA SER A 225 34.58 -40.67 34.29
C SER A 225 33.94 -41.53 33.21
N GLY A 226 32.86 -42.25 33.57
CA GLY A 226 32.02 -42.98 32.62
C GLY A 226 30.85 -42.14 32.10
N LYS A 227 29.94 -42.80 31.36
CA LYS A 227 28.67 -42.21 30.93
C LYS A 227 27.58 -42.43 31.97
N VAL A 228 26.74 -41.44 32.21
CA VAL A 228 25.58 -41.49 33.10
C VAL A 228 24.32 -41.79 32.29
N GLY A 229 23.78 -42.99 32.47
CA GLY A 229 22.46 -43.37 31.95
C GLY A 229 21.39 -43.19 33.01
N ILE A 230 20.38 -42.37 32.73
CA ILE A 230 19.16 -42.30 33.54
C ILE A 230 18.10 -43.13 32.81
N ASN A 231 17.70 -44.24 33.43
CA ASN A 231 16.75 -45.21 32.87
C ASN A 231 17.20 -45.79 31.49
N THR A 232 18.51 -45.90 31.30
CA THR A 232 19.16 -46.65 30.21
C THR A 232 20.45 -47.31 30.69
N LYS A 233 20.72 -48.54 30.23
CA LYS A 233 21.94 -49.30 30.54
C LYS A 233 23.06 -49.08 29.52
N THR A 234 22.75 -48.49 28.37
CA THR A 234 23.68 -48.27 27.25
C THR A 234 23.67 -46.79 26.84
N PRO A 235 24.11 -45.88 27.70
CA PRO A 235 24.17 -44.46 27.38
C PRO A 235 25.03 -44.19 26.14
N ALA A 236 24.45 -43.55 25.12
CA ALA A 236 25.17 -43.19 23.90
C ALA A 236 26.05 -41.94 24.12
N ASN A 237 25.61 -41.02 24.98
CA ASN A 237 26.30 -39.78 25.33
C ASN A 237 26.71 -39.77 26.81
N ASN A 238 27.55 -38.81 27.22
CA ASN A 238 28.04 -38.69 28.60
C ASN A 238 26.90 -38.56 29.63
N LEU A 239 25.79 -37.92 29.25
CA LEU A 239 24.51 -37.99 29.95
C LEU A 239 23.45 -38.44 28.95
N HIS A 240 22.79 -39.56 29.21
CA HIS A 240 21.70 -40.08 28.40
C HIS A 240 20.49 -40.32 29.31
N VAL A 241 19.48 -39.46 29.20
CA VAL A 241 18.19 -39.66 29.85
C VAL A 241 17.28 -40.37 28.86
N ASN A 242 16.75 -41.53 29.22
CA ASN A 242 15.86 -42.30 28.38
C ASN A 242 14.65 -42.74 29.20
N GLU A 243 13.45 -42.64 28.67
CA GLU A 243 12.25 -43.21 29.29
C GLU A 243 11.76 -44.35 28.40
N ALA A 244 11.39 -45.47 29.01
CA ALA A 244 10.66 -46.50 28.30
C ALA A 244 9.20 -46.05 28.19
N PHE A 245 8.65 -46.04 26.97
CA PHE A 245 7.28 -45.64 26.61
C PHE A 245 7.07 -44.13 26.43
N ALA A 246 6.06 -43.76 25.62
CA ALA A 246 5.74 -42.43 25.07
C ALA A 246 5.37 -41.35 26.11
N ALA A 247 6.17 -41.24 27.17
CA ALA A 247 6.13 -40.22 28.18
C ALA A 247 7.11 -39.09 27.84
N ASN A 248 6.90 -37.94 28.48
CA ASN A 248 7.81 -36.82 28.32
C ASN A 248 9.12 -37.10 29.07
N ASN A 249 10.24 -36.84 28.41
CA ASN A 249 11.57 -37.00 28.96
C ASN A 249 12.24 -35.63 29.06
N PHE A 250 12.22 -35.04 30.27
CA PHE A 250 12.70 -33.70 30.53
C PHE A 250 13.77 -33.70 31.64
N ALA A 251 14.90 -33.05 31.38
CA ALA A 251 15.77 -32.55 32.43
C ALA A 251 15.18 -31.25 32.99
N SER A 252 14.99 -31.18 34.31
CA SER A 252 14.42 -30.00 34.98
C SER A 252 15.49 -29.28 35.80
N PHE A 253 15.54 -27.96 35.67
CA PHE A 253 16.44 -27.08 36.41
C PHE A 253 15.58 -26.17 37.28
N THR A 254 15.60 -26.44 38.58
CA THR A 254 14.84 -25.71 39.59
C THR A 254 15.74 -25.13 40.67
N ASN A 255 15.21 -24.19 41.44
CA ASN A 255 15.84 -23.66 42.64
C ASN A 255 14.77 -23.33 43.70
N SER A 256 15.20 -22.75 44.83
CA SER A 256 14.29 -22.37 45.92
C SER A 256 13.23 -21.33 45.55
N ILE A 257 13.40 -20.60 44.44
CA ILE A 257 12.45 -19.60 43.93
C ILE A 257 11.42 -20.26 43.02
N THR A 258 11.84 -21.17 42.14
CA THR A 258 10.94 -21.83 41.18
C THR A 258 10.09 -22.91 41.84
N GLY A 259 10.60 -23.58 42.87
CA GLY A 259 9.94 -24.74 43.47
C GLY A 259 10.46 -26.07 42.91
N SER A 260 9.70 -27.16 43.06
CA SER A 260 10.15 -28.51 42.70
C SER A 260 9.02 -29.42 42.19
N THR A 261 7.92 -28.84 41.75
CA THR A 261 6.78 -29.55 41.15
C THR A 261 6.98 -29.74 39.65
N VAL A 262 6.07 -30.48 39.00
CA VAL A 262 6.08 -30.68 37.55
C VAL A 262 5.85 -29.38 36.75
N ASN A 263 5.43 -28.29 37.40
CA ASN A 263 5.15 -27.00 36.77
C ASN A 263 6.27 -25.98 36.99
N ASP A 264 7.37 -26.37 37.62
CA ASP A 264 8.39 -25.42 38.07
C ASP A 264 9.67 -25.48 37.23
N GLY A 265 10.32 -24.33 37.09
CA GLY A 265 11.67 -24.19 36.54
C GLY A 265 11.80 -24.28 35.01
N LEU A 266 13.05 -24.38 34.57
CA LEU A 266 13.42 -24.56 33.17
C LEU A 266 13.49 -26.04 32.85
N ILE A 267 12.81 -26.48 31.79
CA ILE A 267 12.94 -27.84 31.26
C ILE A 267 13.63 -27.86 29.90
N VAL A 268 14.40 -28.92 29.66
CA VAL A 268 14.99 -29.25 28.37
C VAL A 268 14.75 -30.73 28.09
N GLY A 269 14.18 -31.06 26.94
CA GLY A 269 14.00 -32.46 26.55
C GLY A 269 12.96 -32.65 25.45
N ILE A 270 12.32 -33.81 25.44
CA ILE A 270 11.37 -34.21 24.39
C ILE A 270 10.05 -34.70 24.98
N THR A 271 8.95 -34.52 24.24
CA THR A 271 7.65 -35.11 24.61
C THR A 271 7.55 -36.57 24.16
N GLY A 272 6.50 -37.25 24.62
CA GLY A 272 6.12 -38.57 24.08
C GLY A 272 5.82 -38.58 22.57
N ALA A 273 5.56 -37.41 21.97
CA ALA A 273 5.37 -37.23 20.53
C ALA A 273 6.69 -36.90 19.78
N ALA A 274 7.83 -36.92 20.47
CA ALA A 274 9.16 -36.57 19.96
C ALA A 274 9.37 -35.08 19.62
N ASP A 275 8.50 -34.19 20.07
CA ASP A 275 8.72 -32.75 19.97
C ASP A 275 9.78 -32.29 20.98
N ALA A 276 10.73 -31.48 20.54
CA ALA A 276 11.77 -30.91 21.40
C ALA A 276 11.28 -29.63 22.10
N TYR A 277 11.55 -29.51 23.40
CA TYR A 277 11.20 -28.36 24.22
C TYR A 277 12.41 -27.80 24.96
N ILE A 278 12.51 -26.47 24.94
CA ILE A 278 13.17 -25.67 25.96
C ILE A 278 12.10 -24.74 26.50
N LEU A 279 11.61 -25.00 27.71
CA LEU A 279 10.46 -24.28 28.26
C LEU A 279 10.79 -23.75 29.65
N GLN A 280 10.71 -22.43 29.79
CA GLN A 280 10.66 -21.79 31.09
C GLN A 280 9.21 -21.83 31.58
N LYS A 281 8.94 -22.61 32.63
CA LYS A 281 7.59 -22.77 33.17
C LYS A 281 7.22 -21.67 34.16
N GLU A 282 8.21 -20.97 34.66
CA GLU A 282 7.97 -19.72 35.38
C GLU A 282 7.48 -18.65 34.39
N ASN A 283 6.62 -17.73 34.82
CA ASN A 283 6.23 -16.56 34.02
C ASN A 283 7.40 -15.55 33.92
N LYS A 284 8.53 -16.00 33.35
CA LYS A 284 9.84 -15.35 33.29
C LYS A 284 10.41 -15.52 31.88
N SER A 285 11.43 -14.72 31.58
CA SER A 285 12.03 -14.66 30.24
C SER A 285 13.04 -15.80 30.03
N LEU A 286 13.21 -16.21 28.78
CA LEU A 286 14.24 -17.14 28.32
C LEU A 286 15.28 -16.38 27.48
N PHE A 287 16.56 -16.55 27.78
CA PHE A 287 17.66 -15.82 27.13
C PHE A 287 18.67 -16.77 26.51
N PHE A 288 19.12 -16.44 25.30
CA PHE A 288 20.17 -17.11 24.56
C PHE A 288 21.28 -16.11 24.27
N GLY A 289 22.53 -16.50 24.50
CA GLY A 289 23.65 -15.55 24.46
C GLY A 289 25.01 -16.21 24.36
N THR A 290 26.00 -15.42 23.99
CA THR A 290 27.42 -15.80 23.91
C THR A 290 28.26 -14.68 24.53
N ASN A 291 29.49 -14.97 24.98
CA ASN A 291 30.41 -13.98 25.55
C ASN A 291 29.78 -13.08 26.63
N ASN A 292 28.96 -13.65 27.53
CA ASN A 292 28.24 -12.94 28.60
C ASN A 292 27.25 -11.87 28.11
N SER A 293 26.78 -11.92 26.86
CA SER A 293 25.77 -11.02 26.30
C SER A 293 24.57 -11.78 25.75
N VAL A 294 23.36 -11.20 25.88
CA VAL A 294 22.13 -11.78 25.33
C VAL A 294 22.06 -11.48 23.84
N ALA A 295 22.12 -12.52 23.02
CA ALA A 295 21.95 -12.44 21.57
C ALA A 295 20.47 -12.52 21.18
N MET A 296 19.67 -13.31 21.90
CA MET A 296 18.24 -13.45 21.69
C MET A 296 17.52 -13.59 23.04
N GLY A 297 16.36 -12.94 23.20
CA GLY A 297 15.54 -13.07 24.40
C GLY A 297 14.07 -13.23 24.08
N ILE A 298 13.44 -14.27 24.64
CA ILE A 298 11.99 -14.45 24.63
C ILE A 298 11.48 -13.95 25.99
N ARG A 299 10.72 -12.86 25.98
CA ARG A 299 10.18 -12.23 27.21
C ARG A 299 9.00 -13.02 27.75
N SER A 300 8.70 -12.85 29.04
CA SER A 300 7.49 -13.41 29.65
C SER A 300 6.19 -12.90 29.01
N THR A 301 6.24 -11.75 28.31
CA THR A 301 5.15 -11.22 27.49
C THR A 301 5.00 -11.91 26.12
N GLY A 302 5.90 -12.84 25.79
CA GLY A 302 5.99 -13.52 24.49
C GLY A 302 6.72 -12.73 23.39
N ASN A 303 7.26 -11.54 23.70
CA ASN A 303 8.02 -10.74 22.74
C ASN A 303 9.44 -11.31 22.55
N VAL A 304 9.94 -11.30 21.32
CA VAL A 304 11.26 -11.81 20.94
C VAL A 304 12.19 -10.66 20.59
N SER A 305 13.33 -10.55 21.28
CA SER A 305 14.42 -9.63 20.93
C SER A 305 15.59 -10.40 20.30
N ILE A 306 16.23 -9.81 19.29
CA ILE A 306 17.49 -10.27 18.68
C ILE A 306 18.46 -9.09 18.68
N GLY A 307 19.72 -9.31 19.08
CA GLY A 307 20.77 -8.27 19.10
C GLY A 307 20.78 -7.34 20.32
N GLY A 308 19.95 -7.59 21.34
CA GLY A 308 19.88 -6.76 22.55
C GLY A 308 18.66 -6.99 23.44
N ALA A 309 18.49 -6.18 24.49
CA ALA A 309 17.37 -6.18 25.44
C ALA A 309 16.71 -4.79 25.54
N PRO A 310 15.41 -4.63 25.89
CA PRO A 310 14.24 -5.53 25.83
C PRO A 310 13.33 -5.27 24.60
N ALA A 311 12.57 -6.26 24.15
CA ALA A 311 11.64 -6.09 23.02
C ALA A 311 10.29 -5.49 23.44
N ASP A 312 9.95 -4.31 22.92
CA ASP A 312 8.62 -3.70 23.06
C ASP A 312 7.62 -4.30 22.08
N PHE A 313 8.12 -4.92 21.00
CA PHE A 313 7.34 -5.52 19.92
C PHE A 313 7.43 -7.05 19.91
N LYS A 314 6.51 -7.71 19.21
CA LYS A 314 6.48 -9.18 19.10
C LYS A 314 7.79 -9.76 18.57
N LEU A 315 8.41 -9.09 17.61
CA LEU A 315 9.78 -9.35 17.15
C LEU A 315 10.50 -8.00 17.02
N GLN A 316 11.65 -7.86 17.66
CA GLN A 316 12.50 -6.68 17.58
C GLN A 316 13.94 -7.09 17.35
N ILE A 317 14.56 -6.53 16.30
CA ILE A 317 15.99 -6.66 16.02
C ILE A 317 16.67 -5.35 16.42
N PHE A 318 17.60 -5.42 17.35
CA PHE A 318 18.38 -4.27 17.82
C PHE A 318 19.65 -4.11 17.01
N ASN A 319 19.89 -2.89 16.52
CA ASN A 319 21.12 -2.51 15.80
C ASN A 319 21.52 -3.49 14.69
N GLY A 320 20.52 -4.06 14.01
CA GLY A 320 20.73 -5.04 12.96
C GLY A 320 19.53 -5.13 12.03
N ASP A 321 19.76 -5.75 10.88
CA ASP A 321 18.76 -5.89 9.83
C ASP A 321 18.13 -7.29 9.83
N LEU A 322 16.92 -7.40 9.28
CA LEU A 322 16.29 -8.68 8.96
C LEU A 322 16.64 -9.07 7.52
N ALA A 323 17.47 -10.09 7.33
CA ALA A 323 17.81 -10.61 6.01
C ALA A 323 17.01 -11.87 5.66
N ILE A 324 16.35 -11.87 4.50
CA ILE A 324 15.77 -13.05 3.86
C ILE A 324 16.75 -13.50 2.77
N THR A 325 17.32 -14.69 2.94
CA THR A 325 18.40 -15.19 2.09
C THR A 325 17.95 -16.40 1.29
N ASN A 326 18.35 -16.47 0.02
CA ASN A 326 18.25 -17.69 -0.77
C ASN A 326 19.67 -18.27 -1.00
N GLN A 327 19.89 -19.52 -0.57
CA GLN A 327 21.21 -20.16 -0.68
C GLN A 327 21.60 -20.48 -2.13
N LEU A 328 20.64 -20.57 -3.07
CA LEU A 328 20.91 -20.94 -4.45
C LEU A 328 21.59 -19.82 -5.25
N ASP A 329 21.32 -18.56 -4.92
CA ASP A 329 21.80 -17.40 -5.68
C ASP A 329 22.59 -16.37 -4.84
N ASN A 330 22.81 -16.64 -3.55
CA ASN A 330 23.46 -15.73 -2.59
C ASN A 330 22.84 -14.32 -2.54
N LYS A 331 21.57 -14.17 -2.95
CA LYS A 331 20.86 -12.90 -2.85
C LYS A 331 20.24 -12.75 -1.46
N HIS A 332 20.28 -11.52 -0.94
CA HIS A 332 19.75 -11.19 0.37
C HIS A 332 18.76 -10.03 0.26
N TRP A 333 17.48 -10.28 0.54
CA TRP A 333 16.52 -9.21 0.73
C TRP A 333 16.60 -8.75 2.18
N ILE A 334 17.21 -7.61 2.40
CA ILE A 334 17.48 -7.07 3.73
C ILE A 334 16.44 -5.99 4.02
N LEU A 335 15.72 -6.11 5.14
CA LEU A 335 14.87 -5.07 5.71
C LEU A 335 15.60 -4.45 6.89
N GLY A 336 15.92 -3.17 6.77
CA GLY A 336 16.81 -2.51 7.71
C GLY A 336 16.51 -1.04 7.88
N TYR A 337 16.99 -0.48 8.99
CA TYR A 337 16.99 0.95 9.23
C TYR A 337 18.43 1.47 9.18
N ASN A 338 18.69 2.38 8.24
CA ASN A 338 19.98 3.04 8.12
C ASN A 338 19.97 4.28 9.02
N ALA A 339 20.62 4.18 10.18
CA ALA A 339 20.68 5.28 11.14
C ALA A 339 21.48 6.50 10.63
N SER A 340 22.53 6.28 9.82
CA SER A 340 23.38 7.37 9.33
C SER A 340 22.69 8.22 8.26
N ALA A 341 21.87 7.59 7.42
CA ALA A 341 21.12 8.25 6.34
C ALA A 341 19.63 8.48 6.68
N ASP A 342 19.21 8.04 7.87
CA ASP A 342 17.88 8.24 8.46
C ASP A 342 16.72 7.76 7.59
N TYR A 343 16.75 6.46 7.24
CA TYR A 343 15.66 5.83 6.49
C TYR A 343 15.47 4.35 6.79
N PHE A 344 14.24 3.87 6.61
CA PHE A 344 13.92 2.44 6.52
C PHE A 344 13.98 1.98 5.06
N GLY A 345 14.58 0.84 4.77
CA GLY A 345 14.76 0.41 3.39
C GLY A 345 14.82 -1.10 3.17
N ILE A 346 14.70 -1.45 1.88
CA ILE A 346 14.86 -2.80 1.35
C ILE A 346 16.10 -2.84 0.45
N PHE A 347 17.01 -3.78 0.70
CA PHE A 347 18.30 -3.92 0.01
C PHE A 347 18.45 -5.32 -0.61
N GLU A 348 19.25 -5.46 -1.67
CA GLU A 348 19.54 -6.77 -2.30
C GLU A 348 20.88 -7.38 -1.85
N GLN A 349 21.79 -6.57 -1.29
CA GLN A 349 23.01 -7.02 -0.59
C GLN A 349 23.50 -5.93 0.36
N LEU A 350 24.35 -6.31 1.33
CA LEU A 350 25.10 -5.37 2.16
C LEU A 350 25.86 -4.38 1.25
N LEU A 351 25.64 -3.08 1.46
CA LEU A 351 26.26 -1.94 0.74
C LEU A 351 25.73 -1.62 -0.67
N ALA A 352 24.67 -2.27 -1.16
CA ALA A 352 24.03 -1.85 -2.43
C ALA A 352 23.05 -0.68 -2.22
N ALA A 353 22.83 0.09 -3.30
CA ALA A 353 21.78 1.11 -3.32
C ALA A 353 20.42 0.47 -2.99
N PRO A 354 19.62 1.10 -2.13
CA PRO A 354 18.35 0.52 -1.71
C PRO A 354 17.37 0.42 -2.88
N ARG A 355 16.64 -0.69 -2.93
CA ARG A 355 15.58 -0.92 -3.92
C ARG A 355 14.35 -0.08 -3.59
N LEU A 356 14.02 0.02 -2.30
CA LEU A 356 12.95 0.85 -1.76
C LEU A 356 13.44 1.54 -0.47
N VAL A 357 13.08 2.80 -0.31
CA VAL A 357 13.39 3.62 0.87
C VAL A 357 12.14 4.35 1.34
N ILE A 358 11.98 4.45 2.65
CA ILE A 358 11.08 5.40 3.31
C ILE A 358 11.97 6.29 4.17
N ALA A 359 12.20 7.52 3.70
CA ALA A 359 13.02 8.51 4.38
C ALA A 359 12.29 9.11 5.60
N ASN A 360 13.04 9.67 6.54
CA ASN A 360 12.46 10.45 7.63
C ASN A 360 11.64 11.63 7.07
N GLY A 361 10.37 11.74 7.47
CA GLY A 361 9.36 12.61 6.84
C GLY A 361 8.41 11.93 5.84
N GLY A 362 8.60 10.63 5.59
CA GLY A 362 7.64 9.77 4.88
C GLY A 362 7.72 9.81 3.35
N ASN A 363 8.84 10.28 2.78
CA ASN A 363 9.07 10.23 1.34
C ASN A 363 9.52 8.83 0.92
N VAL A 364 8.89 8.27 -0.10
CA VAL A 364 9.17 6.92 -0.62
C VAL A 364 10.03 7.01 -1.87
N GLY A 365 11.22 6.40 -1.83
CA GLY A 365 12.12 6.27 -2.97
C GLY A 365 12.12 4.84 -3.51
N ILE A 366 11.99 4.67 -4.83
CA ILE A 366 12.24 3.40 -5.52
C ILE A 366 13.47 3.61 -6.40
N GLY A 367 14.54 2.84 -6.14
CA GLY A 367 15.84 3.01 -6.82
C GLY A 367 16.63 4.26 -6.43
N THR A 368 16.26 4.96 -5.33
CA THR A 368 16.98 6.11 -4.77
C THR A 368 16.96 6.07 -3.25
N SER A 369 18.07 6.51 -2.62
CA SER A 369 18.19 6.64 -1.17
C SER A 369 17.80 8.01 -0.62
N THR A 370 17.63 9.01 -1.48
CA THR A 370 17.36 10.41 -1.09
C THR A 370 16.13 10.96 -1.81
N PRO A 371 14.92 10.40 -1.59
CA PRO A 371 13.73 10.85 -2.27
C PRO A 371 13.37 12.31 -1.90
N THR A 372 13.33 13.19 -2.90
CA THR A 372 13.02 14.63 -2.73
C THR A 372 11.51 14.91 -2.78
N SER A 373 10.71 13.90 -3.11
CA SER A 373 9.25 13.95 -3.26
C SER A 373 8.57 12.81 -2.51
N LYS A 374 7.25 12.89 -2.30
CA LYS A 374 6.50 11.86 -1.56
C LYS A 374 6.61 10.47 -2.16
N LEU A 375 6.65 10.37 -3.48
CA LEU A 375 7.02 9.16 -4.22
C LEU A 375 8.00 9.57 -5.32
N GLN A 376 9.18 8.98 -5.31
CA GLN A 376 10.18 9.17 -6.37
C GLN A 376 10.63 7.80 -6.90
N VAL A 377 10.43 7.58 -8.19
CA VAL A 377 11.00 6.43 -8.91
C VAL A 377 12.21 6.94 -9.68
N SER A 378 13.41 6.48 -9.33
CA SER A 378 14.65 6.89 -9.99
C SER A 378 15.05 5.86 -11.04
N ASN A 379 15.43 6.31 -12.24
CA ASN A 379 15.87 5.47 -13.36
C ASN A 379 14.86 4.35 -13.73
N GLY A 380 13.57 4.59 -13.55
CA GLY A 380 12.50 3.64 -13.80
C GLY A 380 11.20 4.30 -14.23
N ILE A 381 10.28 3.50 -14.75
CA ILE A 381 8.98 3.94 -15.29
C ILE A 381 7.88 3.62 -14.25
N PHE A 382 6.95 4.55 -14.02
CA PHE A 382 5.77 4.27 -13.20
C PHE A 382 4.68 3.64 -14.07
N THR A 383 4.27 2.41 -13.77
CA THR A 383 3.30 1.65 -14.57
C THR A 383 2.02 1.36 -13.78
N LEU A 384 0.87 1.70 -14.36
CA LEU A 384 -0.45 1.25 -13.92
C LEU A 384 -0.85 0.03 -14.75
N HIS A 385 -1.07 -1.12 -14.12
CA HIS A 385 -1.44 -2.37 -14.78
C HIS A 385 -2.83 -2.81 -14.33
N ASN A 386 -3.74 -3.01 -15.29
CA ASN A 386 -5.01 -3.70 -15.04
C ASN A 386 -4.86 -5.17 -15.44
N SER A 387 -4.99 -6.08 -14.47
CA SER A 387 -4.84 -7.52 -14.71
C SER A 387 -6.00 -8.13 -15.48
N ALA A 388 -7.18 -7.50 -15.52
CA ALA A 388 -8.36 -8.02 -16.18
C ALA A 388 -8.30 -7.93 -17.71
N ASP A 389 -7.65 -6.90 -18.25
CA ASP A 389 -7.50 -6.67 -19.70
C ASP A 389 -6.03 -6.71 -20.17
N ASN A 390 -5.10 -6.97 -19.24
CA ASN A 390 -3.66 -6.97 -19.44
C ASN A 390 -3.10 -5.66 -20.02
N LYS A 391 -3.82 -4.55 -19.91
CA LYS A 391 -3.37 -3.23 -20.36
C LYS A 391 -2.45 -2.61 -19.33
N ARG A 392 -1.38 -2.00 -19.81
CA ARG A 392 -0.41 -1.27 -18.98
C ARG A 392 -0.26 0.13 -19.52
N TRP A 393 -0.47 1.11 -18.66
CA TRP A 393 -0.19 2.51 -18.94
C TRP A 393 1.06 2.90 -18.18
N SER A 394 2.04 3.44 -18.89
CA SER A 394 3.31 3.82 -18.28
C SER A 394 3.52 5.32 -18.39
N LEU A 395 3.99 5.91 -17.29
CA LEU A 395 4.40 7.29 -17.18
C LEU A 395 5.92 7.28 -17.05
N GLY A 396 6.60 7.85 -18.05
CA GLY A 396 8.05 7.82 -18.11
C GLY A 396 8.64 9.14 -18.57
N TYR A 397 9.92 9.28 -18.26
CA TYR A 397 10.79 10.29 -18.82
C TYR A 397 12.01 9.57 -19.40
N ASP A 398 12.28 9.81 -20.66
CA ASP A 398 13.46 9.29 -21.34
C ASP A 398 14.56 10.33 -21.26
N ALA A 399 15.62 10.03 -20.52
CA ALA A 399 16.74 10.95 -20.34
C ALA A 399 17.70 10.98 -21.53
N THR A 400 17.66 9.98 -22.43
CA THR A 400 18.54 9.91 -23.61
C THR A 400 18.06 10.85 -24.70
N ASP A 401 16.76 10.79 -24.98
CA ASP A 401 16.12 11.59 -26.03
C ASP A 401 15.37 12.82 -25.48
N ASP A 402 15.38 12.98 -24.15
CA ASP A 402 14.84 14.11 -23.39
C ASP A 402 13.36 14.40 -23.69
N TYR A 403 12.49 13.45 -23.31
CA TYR A 403 11.05 13.60 -23.46
C TYR A 403 10.25 12.97 -22.32
N PHE A 404 9.12 13.58 -22.00
CA PHE A 404 8.09 13.00 -21.13
C PHE A 404 7.06 12.26 -21.98
N TYR A 405 6.57 11.11 -21.50
CA TYR A 405 5.56 10.36 -22.23
C TYR A 405 4.56 9.62 -21.35
N ILE A 406 3.40 9.34 -21.95
CA ILE A 406 2.42 8.37 -21.49
C ILE A 406 2.18 7.38 -22.62
N ASP A 407 2.41 6.11 -22.36
CA ASP A 407 2.24 5.03 -23.35
C ASP A 407 1.30 3.92 -22.86
N GLU A 408 0.91 3.06 -23.79
CA GLU A 408 0.18 1.82 -23.54
C GLU A 408 1.00 0.68 -24.16
N LEU A 409 1.20 -0.42 -23.43
CA LEU A 409 2.07 -1.53 -23.87
C LEU A 409 1.68 -2.04 -25.28
N GLY A 410 2.60 -1.95 -26.24
CA GLY A 410 2.43 -2.50 -27.59
C GLY A 410 1.82 -1.56 -28.64
N ILE A 411 1.66 -0.26 -28.33
CA ILE A 411 1.14 0.76 -29.27
C ILE A 411 1.95 2.06 -29.16
N ALA A 412 1.85 2.92 -30.19
CA ALA A 412 2.50 4.23 -30.24
C ALA A 412 2.11 5.09 -29.03
N ARG A 413 3.02 5.97 -28.58
CA ARG A 413 2.82 6.79 -27.38
C ARG A 413 1.55 7.63 -27.51
N ARG A 414 0.74 7.66 -26.46
CA ARG A 414 -0.54 8.38 -26.43
C ARG A 414 -0.34 9.86 -26.19
N PHE A 415 0.67 10.20 -25.39
CA PHE A 415 1.06 11.56 -25.07
C PHE A 415 2.58 11.65 -25.02
N TYR A 416 3.14 12.69 -25.62
CA TYR A 416 4.57 12.89 -25.77
C TYR A 416 4.88 14.39 -25.62
N ILE A 417 5.85 14.76 -24.79
CA ILE A 417 6.37 16.13 -24.72
C ILE A 417 7.87 16.08 -24.96
N LYS A 418 8.31 16.66 -26.08
CA LYS A 418 9.73 16.80 -26.41
C LYS A 418 10.38 17.89 -25.57
N ASN A 419 11.69 17.79 -25.33
CA ASN A 419 12.47 18.95 -24.93
C ASN A 419 12.29 20.10 -25.95
N GLY A 420 11.98 21.30 -25.44
CA GLY A 420 11.53 22.46 -26.22
C GLY A 420 10.01 22.68 -26.20
N GLY A 421 9.22 21.76 -25.65
CA GLY A 421 7.79 21.96 -25.35
C GLY A 421 6.79 21.48 -26.40
N ASN A 422 7.24 20.87 -27.50
CA ASN A 422 6.35 20.29 -28.50
C ASN A 422 5.58 19.10 -27.93
N VAL A 423 4.24 19.18 -27.97
CA VAL A 423 3.32 18.17 -27.44
C VAL A 423 2.73 17.34 -28.59
N GLY A 424 2.91 16.03 -28.53
CA GLY A 424 2.32 15.03 -29.40
C GLY A 424 1.20 14.26 -28.71
N ILE A 425 0.02 14.16 -29.32
CA ILE A 425 -1.06 13.26 -28.87
C ILE A 425 -1.25 12.18 -29.94
N GLY A 426 -0.87 10.94 -29.61
CA GLY A 426 -0.93 9.79 -30.53
C GLY A 426 0.23 9.67 -31.53
N LEU A 427 1.36 10.38 -31.31
CA LEU A 427 2.56 10.28 -32.13
C LEU A 427 3.85 10.44 -31.34
N ASP A 428 4.95 9.96 -31.91
CA ASP A 428 6.24 9.78 -31.24
C ASP A 428 7.28 10.88 -31.51
N ASN A 429 6.97 11.90 -32.34
CA ASN A 429 7.89 13.01 -32.63
C ASN A 429 7.13 14.24 -33.20
N PRO A 430 6.50 15.06 -32.35
CA PRO A 430 5.78 16.25 -32.77
C PRO A 430 6.72 17.30 -33.39
N SER A 431 6.46 17.64 -34.66
CA SER A 431 7.17 18.71 -35.38
C SER A 431 6.68 20.12 -35.04
N GLU A 432 5.52 20.24 -34.40
CA GLU A 432 4.86 21.50 -34.03
C GLU A 432 4.59 21.54 -32.51
N MET A 433 4.30 22.73 -31.97
CA MET A 433 4.02 22.91 -30.54
C MET A 433 2.87 22.03 -30.03
N LEU A 434 1.83 21.83 -30.84
CA LEU A 434 0.79 20.82 -30.62
C LEU A 434 0.56 20.06 -31.94
N HIS A 435 0.96 18.81 -31.96
CA HIS A 435 0.71 17.88 -33.06
C HIS A 435 -0.22 16.79 -32.52
N VAL A 436 -1.37 16.60 -33.14
CA VAL A 436 -2.29 15.51 -32.80
C VAL A 436 -2.32 14.57 -33.99
N TRP A 437 -2.10 13.28 -33.76
CA TRP A 437 -2.23 12.26 -34.80
C TRP A 437 -3.73 12.05 -35.03
N ASP A 438 -4.18 12.28 -36.27
CA ASP A 438 -5.59 12.28 -36.69
C ASP A 438 -6.37 13.57 -36.28
N ASN A 439 -7.65 13.63 -36.68
CA ASN A 439 -8.49 14.81 -36.51
C ASN A 439 -8.82 15.11 -35.05
N ILE A 440 -8.66 16.37 -34.64
CA ILE A 440 -9.23 16.88 -33.40
C ILE A 440 -10.76 16.90 -33.56
N GLN A 441 -11.47 15.93 -32.95
CA GLN A 441 -12.93 16.07 -32.75
C GLN A 441 -13.18 17.14 -31.68
N SER A 442 -13.19 18.42 -32.07
CA SER A 442 -13.53 19.52 -31.16
C SER A 442 -15.04 19.53 -30.90
N TRP A 443 -15.48 19.08 -29.74
CA TRP A 443 -16.79 19.45 -29.22
C TRP A 443 -16.67 20.74 -28.38
N ASN A 444 -17.20 21.83 -28.96
CA ASN A 444 -17.66 23.10 -28.35
C ASN A 444 -16.76 24.38 -28.41
N TYR A 445 -17.31 25.40 -29.10
CA TYR A 445 -17.41 26.84 -28.75
C TYR A 445 -16.32 27.44 -27.83
N TYR A 446 -15.38 28.24 -28.37
CA TYR A 446 -14.56 29.18 -27.59
C TYR A 446 -14.31 30.51 -28.32
N ALA A 447 -14.27 31.57 -27.51
CA ALA A 447 -14.03 32.95 -27.89
C ALA A 447 -12.53 33.31 -27.86
N GLU A 448 -11.90 33.28 -29.02
CA GLU A 448 -10.73 34.08 -29.45
C GLU A 448 -10.61 33.86 -30.98
N ASN A 449 -11.49 34.58 -31.67
CA ASN A 449 -12.41 34.06 -32.69
C ASN A 449 -11.86 33.97 -34.12
N ASN A 450 -10.54 34.01 -34.33
CA ASN A 450 -9.98 34.10 -35.68
C ASN A 450 -9.65 32.71 -36.23
N ILE A 451 -10.46 32.24 -37.18
CA ILE A 451 -10.22 30.99 -37.90
C ILE A 451 -9.34 31.28 -39.12
N GLY A 452 -8.11 30.75 -39.12
CA GLY A 452 -7.21 30.80 -40.26
C GLY A 452 -7.33 29.56 -41.16
N ILE A 453 -7.60 29.76 -42.45
CA ILE A 453 -7.51 28.69 -43.45
C ILE A 453 -6.30 28.99 -44.35
N ARG A 454 -5.26 28.14 -44.26
CA ARG A 454 -3.96 28.29 -44.94
C ARG A 454 -3.17 29.55 -44.55
N THR A 455 -3.37 30.04 -43.33
CA THR A 455 -2.54 31.07 -42.69
C THR A 455 -2.28 30.64 -41.25
N THR A 456 -1.09 30.94 -40.72
CA THR A 456 -0.70 30.63 -39.34
C THR A 456 -0.89 31.81 -38.39
N ASN A 457 -1.27 32.99 -38.90
CA ASN A 457 -1.54 34.18 -38.11
C ASN A 457 -2.73 34.97 -38.69
N PRO A 458 -3.98 34.56 -38.41
CA PRO A 458 -5.17 35.23 -38.94
C PRO A 458 -5.46 36.55 -38.20
N ASP A 459 -5.42 37.67 -38.93
CA ASP A 459 -5.65 39.01 -38.39
C ASP A 459 -7.15 39.39 -38.35
N PHE A 460 -8.03 38.49 -38.80
CA PHE A 460 -9.48 38.69 -38.91
C PHE A 460 -10.26 37.47 -38.39
N PRO A 461 -11.52 37.65 -37.89
CA PRO A 461 -12.37 36.55 -37.40
C PRO A 461 -12.48 35.34 -38.32
N LEU A 462 -12.46 35.55 -39.63
CA LEU A 462 -12.23 34.50 -40.61
C LEU A 462 -11.26 35.01 -41.68
N GLU A 463 -10.06 34.41 -41.74
CA GLU A 463 -9.05 34.72 -42.75
C GLU A 463 -8.77 33.51 -43.65
N ILE A 464 -8.98 33.70 -44.95
CA ILE A 464 -8.79 32.66 -45.96
C ILE A 464 -7.65 33.09 -46.89
N ASN A 465 -6.50 32.40 -46.78
CA ASN A 465 -5.32 32.67 -47.59
C ASN A 465 -5.05 31.54 -48.60
N GLY A 466 -6.02 31.32 -49.50
CA GLY A 466 -5.90 30.31 -50.56
C GLY A 466 -7.00 30.42 -51.61
N ALA A 467 -6.73 29.92 -52.81
CA ALA A 467 -7.68 29.90 -53.93
C ALA A 467 -7.61 28.58 -54.71
N SER A 468 -8.71 28.22 -55.36
CA SER A 468 -8.74 27.19 -56.40
C SER A 468 -9.12 27.83 -57.73
N ASN A 469 -8.40 27.51 -58.80
CA ASN A 469 -8.70 28.05 -60.12
C ASN A 469 -9.96 27.38 -60.70
N ARG A 470 -11.03 28.15 -60.91
CA ARG A 470 -12.28 27.70 -61.54
C ARG A 470 -12.78 28.77 -62.52
N ASN A 471 -13.27 28.33 -63.68
CA ASN A 471 -13.79 29.21 -64.73
C ASN A 471 -15.28 29.48 -64.51
N TYR A 472 -15.63 30.71 -64.15
CA TYR A 472 -17.00 31.21 -64.05
C TYR A 472 -17.11 32.53 -64.84
N SER A 473 -18.26 32.81 -65.47
CA SER A 473 -18.61 34.17 -65.92
C SER A 473 -19.25 34.93 -64.76
N TYR A 474 -18.73 36.10 -64.40
CA TYR A 474 -19.21 36.91 -63.27
C TYR A 474 -19.07 38.41 -63.57
N GLY A 475 -19.95 39.22 -62.97
CA GLY A 475 -19.73 40.66 -62.83
C GLY A 475 -18.81 40.93 -61.63
N TYR A 476 -17.94 41.93 -61.72
CA TYR A 476 -17.00 42.26 -60.65
C TYR A 476 -16.89 43.77 -60.45
N LEU A 477 -16.62 44.16 -59.20
CA LEU A 477 -16.20 45.51 -58.85
C LEU A 477 -14.68 45.47 -58.65
N ASN A 478 -13.91 46.18 -59.48
CA ASN A 478 -12.46 46.30 -59.32
C ASN A 478 -12.06 47.68 -58.80
N SER A 479 -10.87 47.76 -58.20
CA SER A 479 -10.30 49.02 -57.72
C SER A 479 -9.85 49.97 -58.83
N THR A 480 -9.89 49.56 -60.10
CA THR A 480 -9.49 50.39 -61.24
C THR A 480 -10.64 51.21 -61.83
N ALA A 481 -11.87 51.08 -61.31
CA ALA A 481 -12.99 51.99 -61.58
C ALA A 481 -13.76 52.27 -60.27
N HIS A 482 -13.33 53.31 -59.54
CA HIS A 482 -13.91 53.69 -58.24
C HIS A 482 -15.41 54.06 -58.35
N THR A 483 -16.27 53.30 -57.67
CA THR A 483 -17.64 53.71 -57.32
C THR A 483 -17.79 53.85 -55.80
N GLY A 484 -16.81 54.51 -55.16
CA GLY A 484 -16.90 55.01 -53.79
C GLY A 484 -15.67 54.67 -52.93
N THR A 485 -15.04 55.69 -52.36
CA THR A 485 -14.02 55.55 -51.31
C THR A 485 -14.69 55.89 -49.98
N ALA A 486 -14.67 54.97 -49.01
CA ALA A 486 -15.03 55.24 -47.62
C ALA A 486 -13.79 54.98 -46.74
N SER A 487 -13.28 56.01 -46.06
CA SER A 487 -12.20 55.88 -45.09
C SER A 487 -12.74 56.06 -43.68
N GLY A 488 -12.61 55.03 -42.84
CA GLY A 488 -13.06 54.97 -41.45
C GLY A 488 -12.77 53.61 -40.81
N ALA A 489 -12.71 53.54 -39.48
CA ALA A 489 -12.61 52.28 -38.76
C ALA A 489 -13.95 51.52 -38.90
N ASN A 490 -13.93 50.38 -39.57
CA ASN A 490 -15.12 49.56 -39.80
C ASN A 490 -14.85 48.13 -39.30
N ASP A 491 -15.89 47.48 -38.80
CA ASP A 491 -15.81 46.08 -38.38
C ASP A 491 -15.92 45.15 -39.60
N TYR A 492 -14.91 44.30 -39.80
CA TYR A 492 -14.86 43.33 -40.89
C TYR A 492 -14.92 41.91 -40.32
N SER A 493 -15.91 41.12 -40.74
CA SER A 493 -16.07 39.73 -40.27
C SER A 493 -15.36 38.69 -41.13
N MET A 494 -14.89 39.06 -42.34
CA MET A 494 -14.24 38.16 -43.30
C MET A 494 -13.15 38.88 -44.08
N LYS A 495 -11.95 38.28 -44.15
CA LYS A 495 -10.86 38.64 -45.08
C LYS A 495 -10.57 37.46 -46.00
N ALA A 496 -10.80 37.67 -47.29
CA ALA A 496 -10.40 36.73 -48.34
C ALA A 496 -9.29 37.37 -49.19
N SER A 497 -8.16 36.68 -49.38
CA SER A 497 -7.08 37.20 -50.23
C SER A 497 -7.38 37.11 -51.74
N HIS A 498 -8.51 36.48 -52.10
CA HIS A 498 -8.95 36.24 -53.47
C HIS A 498 -10.47 36.48 -53.62
N ARG A 499 -11.06 36.12 -54.76
CA ARG A 499 -12.47 36.37 -55.09
C ARG A 499 -13.43 35.62 -54.16
N ILE A 500 -14.51 36.30 -53.75
CA ILE A 500 -15.67 35.70 -53.07
C ILE A 500 -16.71 35.35 -54.13
N LEU A 501 -17.16 34.09 -54.16
CA LEU A 501 -18.27 33.64 -55.00
C LEU A 501 -19.50 33.48 -54.09
N ALA A 502 -20.57 34.24 -54.36
CA ALA A 502 -21.83 34.21 -53.61
C ALA A 502 -23.03 34.27 -54.56
N THR A 503 -24.18 33.76 -54.13
CA THR A 503 -25.42 33.72 -54.93
C THR A 503 -26.11 35.09 -55.06
N GLU A 504 -25.91 35.99 -54.09
CA GLU A 504 -26.50 37.33 -54.04
C GLU A 504 -25.63 38.32 -53.23
N PHE A 505 -25.63 39.61 -53.59
CA PHE A 505 -24.98 40.71 -52.87
C PHE A 505 -25.81 42.02 -53.02
N ASN A 506 -26.33 42.60 -51.93
CA ASN A 506 -27.33 43.71 -51.95
C ASN A 506 -26.79 45.07 -51.42
N ALA A 507 -27.08 46.21 -52.11
CA ALA A 507 -26.67 47.61 -51.73
C ALA A 507 -27.66 48.74 -52.22
N TYR A 508 -27.81 49.91 -51.54
CA TYR A 508 -28.86 50.97 -51.81
C TYR A 508 -28.41 52.48 -51.78
N SER A 509 -28.94 53.42 -52.63
CA SER A 509 -28.81 54.93 -52.54
C SER A 509 -29.65 55.84 -53.55
N ASP A 510 -30.53 56.78 -53.11
CA ASP A 510 -31.50 57.59 -53.96
C ASP A 510 -31.04 59.00 -54.50
N ALA A 511 -30.61 59.97 -53.68
CA ALA A 511 -30.33 61.36 -54.15
C ALA A 511 -29.19 61.49 -55.20
N ARG A 512 -28.33 60.48 -55.32
CA ARG A 512 -27.15 60.49 -56.19
C ARG A 512 -27.46 60.19 -57.66
N HIS A 513 -28.73 60.00 -58.05
CA HIS A 513 -29.11 59.61 -59.41
C HIS A 513 -30.15 60.52 -60.12
N LYS A 514 -30.40 61.79 -59.69
CA LYS A 514 -31.40 62.73 -60.31
C LYS A 514 -30.81 64.12 -60.68
N LYS A 515 -31.35 64.83 -61.72
CA LYS A 515 -30.96 66.19 -62.21
C LYS A 515 -32.14 67.18 -62.27
N VAL A 516 -32.01 68.40 -61.74
CA VAL A 516 -33.05 69.47 -61.73
C VAL A 516 -33.00 70.34 -63.00
N LEU A 517 -34.15 70.63 -63.63
CA LEU A 517 -34.24 71.39 -64.90
C LEU A 517 -34.68 72.86 -64.73
N SER A 518 -35.72 73.15 -63.94
CA SER A 518 -36.16 74.51 -63.57
C SER A 518 -37.11 74.46 -62.36
N LEU A 519 -37.44 75.63 -61.79
CA LEU A 519 -38.50 75.78 -60.78
C LEU A 519 -39.88 75.93 -61.46
N ALA A 520 -40.97 75.66 -60.72
CA ALA A 520 -42.35 75.78 -61.21
C ALA A 520 -42.84 77.24 -61.27
N ASP A 521 -43.76 77.57 -62.20
CA ASP A 521 -44.40 78.88 -62.30
C ASP A 521 -45.70 78.91 -61.49
N ASN A 522 -45.59 79.36 -60.24
CA ASN A 522 -46.69 79.31 -59.29
C ASN A 522 -47.94 80.13 -59.73
N LYS A 523 -47.78 81.21 -60.52
CA LYS A 523 -48.92 82.03 -60.99
C LYS A 523 -49.75 81.32 -62.04
N GLN A 524 -49.07 80.73 -63.01
CA GLN A 524 -49.73 79.96 -64.04
C GLN A 524 -50.39 78.71 -63.43
N ASP A 525 -49.72 78.07 -62.46
CA ASP A 525 -50.24 76.90 -61.75
C ASP A 525 -51.54 77.21 -60.97
N LEU A 526 -51.64 78.38 -60.29
CA LEU A 526 -52.87 78.80 -59.61
C LEU A 526 -54.03 79.06 -60.59
N ALA A 527 -53.75 79.70 -61.72
CA ALA A 527 -54.76 79.94 -62.76
C ALA A 527 -55.30 78.64 -63.37
N LEU A 528 -54.44 77.62 -63.50
CA LEU A 528 -54.82 76.27 -63.94
C LEU A 528 -55.62 75.53 -62.85
N LEU A 529 -55.19 75.58 -61.59
CA LEU A 529 -55.90 74.93 -60.49
C LEU A 529 -57.34 75.43 -60.35
N ASN A 530 -57.58 76.74 -60.46
CA ASN A 530 -58.92 77.35 -60.34
C ASN A 530 -59.91 76.91 -61.43
N GLN A 531 -59.43 76.36 -62.55
CA GLN A 531 -60.27 75.83 -63.63
C GLN A 531 -60.60 74.35 -63.42
N LEU A 532 -59.91 73.64 -62.52
CA LEU A 532 -60.19 72.24 -62.21
C LEU A 532 -61.35 72.11 -61.23
N GLN A 533 -62.37 71.33 -61.60
CA GLN A 533 -63.52 71.06 -60.75
C GLN A 533 -63.45 69.64 -60.17
N VAL A 534 -63.40 69.53 -58.85
CA VAL A 534 -63.53 68.24 -58.17
C VAL A 534 -64.94 67.70 -58.38
N LYS A 535 -65.04 66.44 -58.79
CA LYS A 535 -66.28 65.70 -58.95
C LYS A 535 -66.43 64.66 -57.86
N HIS A 536 -67.67 64.47 -57.43
CA HIS A 536 -68.07 63.35 -56.62
C HIS A 536 -68.71 62.30 -57.53
N TYR A 537 -68.04 61.17 -57.71
CA TYR A 537 -68.46 60.13 -58.66
C TYR A 537 -68.34 58.73 -58.05
N GLN A 538 -69.03 57.77 -58.68
CA GLN A 538 -68.96 56.36 -58.35
C GLN A 538 -68.57 55.60 -59.62
N TYR A 539 -67.70 54.59 -59.49
CA TYR A 539 -67.33 53.75 -60.63
C TYR A 539 -68.51 52.89 -61.07
N ILE A 540 -68.71 52.76 -62.38
CA ILE A 540 -69.75 51.86 -62.93
C ILE A 540 -69.36 50.40 -62.66
N ASP A 541 -68.07 50.04 -62.75
CA ASP A 541 -67.54 48.78 -62.24
C ASP A 541 -67.36 48.84 -60.72
N THR A 542 -68.45 48.53 -60.01
CA THR A 542 -68.50 48.54 -58.55
C THR A 542 -67.84 47.31 -57.92
N ILE A 543 -67.54 46.27 -58.71
CA ILE A 543 -66.93 45.02 -58.23
C ILE A 543 -65.43 45.21 -58.06
N SER A 544 -64.73 45.70 -59.08
CA SER A 544 -63.27 45.83 -59.04
C SER A 544 -62.79 47.14 -58.39
N LYS A 545 -63.63 48.19 -58.37
CA LYS A 545 -63.25 49.53 -57.89
C LYS A 545 -64.01 50.01 -56.64
N SER A 546 -64.71 49.10 -55.96
CA SER A 546 -65.56 49.35 -54.78
C SER A 546 -66.80 50.20 -55.08
N ASN A 547 -67.89 49.89 -54.37
CA ASN A 547 -69.18 50.58 -54.49
C ASN A 547 -69.24 51.92 -53.74
N SER A 548 -68.12 52.41 -53.20
CA SER A 548 -68.09 53.64 -52.38
C SER A 548 -67.95 54.90 -53.24
N PRO A 549 -68.67 55.99 -52.93
CA PRO A 549 -68.45 57.28 -53.58
C PRO A 549 -66.99 57.76 -53.46
N LYS A 550 -66.47 58.39 -54.51
CA LYS A 550 -65.10 58.91 -54.60
C LYS A 550 -65.10 60.38 -54.97
N TYR A 551 -64.15 61.13 -54.40
CA TYR A 551 -63.78 62.45 -54.86
C TYR A 551 -62.61 62.32 -55.84
N GLY A 552 -62.68 63.03 -56.96
CA GLY A 552 -61.59 63.06 -57.92
C GLY A 552 -61.95 63.90 -59.13
N PHE A 553 -61.35 63.61 -60.27
CA PHE A 553 -61.58 64.35 -61.49
C PHE A 553 -61.97 63.45 -62.64
N ILE A 554 -62.71 64.01 -63.60
CA ILE A 554 -62.99 63.33 -64.87
C ILE A 554 -61.85 63.67 -65.84
N ALA A 555 -61.14 62.64 -66.33
CA ALA A 555 -59.93 62.81 -67.12
C ALA A 555 -60.14 63.69 -68.36
N GLN A 556 -61.29 63.59 -69.02
CA GLN A 556 -61.65 64.41 -70.19
C GLN A 556 -61.83 65.90 -69.86
N GLU A 557 -62.19 66.24 -68.61
CA GLU A 557 -62.30 67.63 -68.16
C GLU A 557 -60.93 68.16 -67.74
N VAL A 558 -60.13 67.35 -67.03
CA VAL A 558 -58.76 67.70 -66.66
C VAL A 558 -57.93 67.97 -67.92
N GLU A 559 -58.05 67.15 -68.96
CA GLU A 559 -57.27 67.30 -70.19
C GLU A 559 -57.43 68.68 -70.84
N LYS A 560 -58.61 69.29 -70.73
CA LYS A 560 -58.86 70.62 -71.32
C LYS A 560 -58.10 71.73 -70.61
N VAL A 561 -57.72 71.51 -69.36
CA VAL A 561 -57.05 72.48 -68.48
C VAL A 561 -55.57 72.13 -68.33
N LEU A 562 -55.27 70.87 -68.03
CA LEU A 562 -53.95 70.34 -67.72
C LEU A 562 -53.70 69.04 -68.51
N PRO A 563 -53.41 69.12 -69.81
CA PRO A 563 -53.28 67.94 -70.68
C PRO A 563 -52.14 67.01 -70.27
N GLU A 564 -51.06 67.53 -69.68
CA GLU A 564 -49.92 66.74 -69.20
C GLU A 564 -50.22 65.88 -67.97
N ALA A 565 -51.29 66.18 -67.22
CA ALA A 565 -51.75 65.34 -66.12
C ALA A 565 -52.72 64.24 -66.58
N VAL A 566 -52.91 64.08 -67.90
CA VAL A 566 -53.78 63.08 -68.47
C VAL A 566 -53.01 62.16 -69.41
N THR A 567 -52.97 60.88 -69.08
CA THR A 567 -52.39 59.87 -69.96
C THR A 567 -53.47 59.30 -70.87
N LYS A 568 -53.28 59.44 -72.18
CA LYS A 568 -54.09 58.80 -73.22
C LYS A 568 -53.59 57.39 -73.46
N ILE A 569 -54.33 56.40 -72.97
CA ILE A 569 -53.96 54.98 -73.11
C ILE A 569 -54.35 54.45 -74.50
N GLY A 570 -55.20 55.17 -75.22
CA GLY A 570 -55.67 54.80 -76.55
C GLY A 570 -56.97 54.02 -76.44
N THR A 571 -56.97 52.74 -76.86
CA THR A 571 -58.21 51.98 -77.02
C THR A 571 -58.43 50.95 -75.91
N GLU A 572 -59.50 51.08 -75.13
CA GLU A 572 -59.83 50.17 -74.01
C GLU A 572 -61.35 49.91 -73.91
N TYR A 573 -61.75 48.84 -73.22
CA TYR A 573 -63.15 48.55 -72.92
C TYR A 573 -63.61 49.30 -71.68
N ILE A 574 -64.76 49.96 -71.78
CA ILE A 574 -65.39 50.64 -70.64
C ILE A 574 -66.60 49.87 -70.14
N PRO A 575 -66.89 49.92 -68.83
CA PRO A 575 -68.07 49.28 -68.26
C PRO A 575 -69.34 50.12 -68.51
N ASP A 576 -69.66 50.46 -69.77
CA ASP A 576 -70.78 51.37 -70.09
C ASP A 576 -72.17 50.74 -69.96
N MET A 577 -72.25 49.41 -70.00
CA MET A 577 -73.50 48.66 -69.82
C MET A 577 -73.49 47.84 -68.52
N PHE A 578 -72.38 47.16 -68.23
CA PHE A 578 -72.07 46.46 -66.98
C PHE A 578 -73.25 45.71 -66.32
N CYS A 579 -73.86 44.79 -67.06
CA CYS A 579 -75.05 44.06 -66.60
C CYS A 579 -75.10 42.62 -67.11
N LEU A 580 -75.87 41.76 -66.43
CA LEU A 580 -76.23 40.44 -66.95
C LEU A 580 -77.33 40.59 -68.00
N ALA A 581 -77.19 39.91 -69.14
CA ALA A 581 -78.25 39.82 -70.14
C ALA A 581 -79.49 39.14 -69.54
N THR A 582 -80.67 39.64 -69.89
CA THR A 582 -81.96 39.08 -69.43
C THR A 582 -82.34 37.83 -70.20
N LYS A 583 -81.95 37.74 -71.47
CA LYS A 583 -82.19 36.57 -72.32
C LYS A 583 -81.08 36.41 -73.34
N THR A 584 -80.65 35.17 -73.58
CA THR A 584 -79.73 34.82 -74.65
C THR A 584 -80.30 33.69 -75.51
N ILE A 585 -80.18 33.81 -76.83
CA ILE A 585 -80.58 32.77 -77.78
C ILE A 585 -79.42 32.53 -78.73
N PHE A 586 -78.90 31.31 -78.73
CA PHE A 586 -77.86 30.90 -79.66
C PHE A 586 -78.49 30.22 -80.88
N ASP A 587 -78.25 30.78 -82.08
CA ASP A 587 -78.61 30.18 -83.36
C ASP A 587 -77.38 29.42 -83.91
N GLU A 588 -77.40 28.10 -83.75
CA GLU A 588 -76.31 27.21 -84.16
C GLU A 588 -76.10 27.20 -85.67
N GLY A 589 -77.16 27.37 -86.47
CA GLY A 589 -77.09 27.34 -87.94
C GLY A 589 -76.47 28.59 -88.55
N LYS A 590 -76.56 29.73 -87.84
CA LYS A 590 -75.96 31.01 -88.26
C LYS A 590 -74.68 31.37 -87.51
N HIS A 591 -74.34 30.61 -86.46
CA HIS A 591 -73.27 30.96 -85.52
C HIS A 591 -73.45 32.38 -84.93
N GLU A 592 -74.69 32.70 -84.55
CA GLU A 592 -75.08 34.01 -84.01
C GLU A 592 -75.62 33.87 -82.58
N LEU A 593 -75.26 34.81 -81.71
CA LEU A 593 -75.82 34.92 -80.37
C LEU A 593 -76.65 36.19 -80.26
N TYR A 594 -77.94 36.02 -80.00
CA TYR A 594 -78.90 37.09 -79.72
C TYR A 594 -78.87 37.34 -78.22
N ILE A 595 -78.63 38.59 -77.83
CA ILE A 595 -78.46 39.01 -76.44
C ILE A 595 -79.46 40.14 -76.18
N THR A 596 -80.43 39.88 -75.30
CA THR A 596 -81.37 40.89 -74.81
C THR A 596 -80.87 41.43 -73.47
N LEU A 597 -80.80 42.76 -73.39
CA LEU A 597 -80.29 43.49 -72.23
C LEU A 597 -81.43 44.01 -71.35
N PRO A 598 -81.18 44.22 -70.04
CA PRO A 598 -82.19 44.70 -69.09
C PRO A 598 -82.59 46.17 -69.31
N THR A 599 -81.76 46.96 -69.99
CA THR A 599 -82.00 48.37 -70.29
C THR A 599 -81.61 48.67 -71.73
N ALA A 600 -82.09 49.80 -72.26
CA ALA A 600 -81.77 50.20 -73.62
C ALA A 600 -80.27 50.47 -73.78
N HIS A 601 -79.65 49.91 -74.83
CA HIS A 601 -78.24 50.09 -75.12
C HIS A 601 -78.00 51.21 -76.13
N SER A 602 -76.78 51.74 -76.14
CA SER A 602 -76.31 52.70 -77.15
C SER A 602 -75.47 52.07 -78.27
N TYR A 603 -75.40 50.74 -78.34
CA TYR A 603 -74.59 50.02 -79.33
C TYR A 603 -75.08 50.21 -80.76
N GLN A 604 -74.11 50.31 -81.67
CA GLN A 604 -74.30 50.35 -83.11
C GLN A 604 -73.70 49.11 -83.77
N LYS A 605 -74.20 48.76 -84.97
CA LYS A 605 -73.60 47.71 -85.78
C LYS A 605 -72.12 48.05 -86.06
N GLY A 606 -71.22 47.13 -85.73
CA GLY A 606 -69.78 47.33 -85.84
C GLY A 606 -69.07 47.67 -84.52
N ASP A 607 -69.79 47.97 -83.45
CA ASP A 607 -69.18 48.17 -82.12
C ASP A 607 -68.57 46.87 -81.61
N MET A 608 -67.35 46.94 -81.07
CA MET A 608 -66.75 45.81 -80.35
C MET A 608 -67.13 45.88 -78.88
N ILE A 609 -67.70 44.82 -78.35
CA ILE A 609 -68.14 44.70 -76.97
C ILE A 609 -67.39 43.57 -76.24
N LYS A 610 -67.12 43.79 -74.96
CA LYS A 610 -66.57 42.80 -74.05
C LYS A 610 -67.72 42.05 -73.37
N ILE A 611 -67.78 40.75 -73.65
CA ILE A 611 -68.79 39.82 -73.20
C ILE A 611 -68.11 38.81 -72.27
N ILE A 612 -68.65 38.63 -71.06
CA ILE A 612 -68.07 37.76 -70.03
C ILE A 612 -69.04 36.61 -69.77
N THR A 613 -68.50 35.40 -69.80
CA THR A 613 -69.19 34.15 -69.49
C THR A 613 -68.38 33.43 -68.40
N ASN A 614 -67.95 32.19 -68.61
CA ASN A 614 -66.84 31.59 -67.85
C ASN A 614 -65.46 32.08 -68.32
N LYS A 615 -65.38 32.67 -69.52
CA LYS A 615 -64.20 33.33 -70.09
C LYS A 615 -64.60 34.68 -70.70
N GLU A 616 -63.61 35.53 -70.97
CA GLU A 616 -63.81 36.82 -71.64
C GLU A 616 -63.85 36.63 -73.17
N HIS A 617 -64.81 37.28 -73.82
CA HIS A 617 -65.00 37.29 -75.26
C HIS A 617 -65.06 38.74 -75.75
N PHE A 618 -64.43 39.00 -76.89
CA PHE A 618 -64.44 40.31 -77.54
C PHE A 618 -65.08 40.16 -78.91
N LYS A 619 -66.31 40.66 -79.07
CA LYS A 619 -67.13 40.40 -80.26
C LYS A 619 -67.68 41.69 -80.85
N THR A 620 -67.85 41.69 -82.15
CA THR A 620 -68.47 42.78 -82.89
C THR A 620 -69.98 42.58 -82.95
N VAL A 621 -70.74 43.63 -82.68
CA VAL A 621 -72.20 43.65 -82.86
C VAL A 621 -72.50 43.56 -84.36
N SER A 622 -73.07 42.44 -84.80
CA SER A 622 -73.39 42.16 -86.20
C SER A 622 -74.72 42.77 -86.62
N GLN A 623 -75.68 42.87 -85.70
CA GLN A 623 -77.01 43.43 -85.94
C GLN A 623 -77.62 44.00 -84.67
N ILE A 624 -78.45 45.04 -84.83
CA ILE A 624 -79.34 45.57 -83.79
C ILE A 624 -80.75 45.11 -84.14
N ILE A 625 -81.42 44.41 -83.23
CA ILE A 625 -82.81 43.96 -83.43
C ILE A 625 -83.76 45.05 -82.97
N ASP A 626 -83.53 45.56 -81.77
CA ASP A 626 -84.29 46.66 -81.16
C ASP A 626 -83.38 47.42 -80.18
N ASN A 627 -83.95 48.30 -79.35
CA ASN A 627 -83.16 49.11 -78.43
C ASN A 627 -82.56 48.34 -77.23
N GLN A 628 -82.90 47.06 -77.05
CA GLN A 628 -82.41 46.19 -75.96
C GLN A 628 -81.74 44.92 -76.47
N THR A 629 -82.05 44.48 -77.69
CA THR A 629 -81.58 43.22 -78.25
C THR A 629 -80.56 43.46 -79.35
N ILE A 630 -79.35 42.93 -79.14
CA ILE A 630 -78.26 42.91 -80.11
C ILE A 630 -77.97 41.48 -80.57
N VAL A 631 -77.33 41.37 -81.73
CA VAL A 631 -76.77 40.12 -82.23
C VAL A 631 -75.26 40.25 -82.36
N VAL A 632 -74.54 39.23 -81.93
CA VAL A 632 -73.10 39.07 -82.21
C VAL A 632 -72.87 37.83 -83.06
N GLY A 633 -72.11 37.99 -84.14
CA GLY A 633 -71.75 36.90 -85.05
C GLY A 633 -70.50 36.14 -84.62
N ASN A 634 -70.21 35.03 -85.31
CA ASN A 634 -69.09 34.13 -85.02
C ASN A 634 -69.09 33.62 -83.58
N TRP A 635 -70.26 33.27 -83.07
CA TRP A 635 -70.45 32.61 -81.79
C TRP A 635 -70.60 31.11 -82.03
N LEU A 636 -69.84 30.27 -81.31
CA LEU A 636 -69.74 28.82 -81.60
C LEU A 636 -70.17 27.94 -80.43
N GLU A 637 -70.50 28.54 -79.28
CA GLU A 637 -70.76 27.81 -78.04
C GLU A 637 -72.16 28.14 -77.51
N LYS A 638 -72.89 27.13 -77.03
CA LYS A 638 -74.18 27.37 -76.36
C LYS A 638 -73.92 27.99 -74.98
N THR A 639 -74.54 29.14 -74.71
CA THR A 639 -74.31 29.90 -73.48
C THR A 639 -75.61 30.44 -72.89
N ASP A 640 -75.86 30.12 -71.62
CA ASP A 640 -77.11 30.48 -70.92
C ASP A 640 -76.98 31.73 -70.03
N LYS A 641 -75.76 32.11 -69.62
CA LYS A 641 -75.49 33.31 -68.81
C LYS A 641 -74.41 34.16 -69.46
N VAL A 642 -74.78 35.39 -69.81
CA VAL A 642 -73.90 36.32 -70.50
C VAL A 642 -73.91 37.66 -69.77
N PHE A 643 -72.74 38.10 -69.30
CA PHE A 643 -72.55 39.42 -68.71
C PHE A 643 -71.92 40.34 -69.75
N ILE A 644 -72.50 41.52 -69.95
CA ILE A 644 -71.93 42.54 -70.83
C ILE A 644 -71.19 43.54 -69.97
N PHE A 645 -69.87 43.60 -70.13
CA PHE A 645 -69.06 44.61 -69.48
C PHE A 645 -69.31 45.97 -70.16
N GLY A 646 -69.07 46.03 -71.48
CA GLY A 646 -69.36 47.22 -72.27
C GLY A 646 -68.56 47.29 -73.57
N LYS A 647 -68.61 48.45 -74.25
CA LYS A 647 -67.92 48.63 -75.55
C LYS A 647 -66.48 49.08 -75.44
N LYS A 648 -65.73 48.83 -76.51
CA LYS A 648 -64.40 49.38 -76.72
C LYS A 648 -64.49 50.83 -77.17
N VAL A 649 -63.79 51.73 -76.50
CA VAL A 649 -63.64 53.14 -76.87
C VAL A 649 -62.21 53.43 -77.27
N LYS A 650 -62.00 54.36 -78.19
CA LYS A 650 -60.66 54.72 -78.73
C LYS A 650 -59.97 55.84 -77.94
N ASP A 651 -60.65 56.37 -76.94
CA ASP A 651 -60.28 57.58 -76.24
C ASP A 651 -60.22 57.38 -74.72
N PHE A 652 -59.71 56.22 -74.29
CA PHE A 652 -59.55 55.93 -72.87
C PHE A 652 -58.43 56.76 -72.24
N ARG A 653 -58.71 57.37 -71.08
CA ARG A 653 -57.85 58.34 -70.41
C ARG A 653 -57.76 58.06 -68.92
N THR A 654 -56.60 58.35 -68.33
CA THR A 654 -56.38 58.28 -66.88
C THR A 654 -55.73 59.56 -66.39
N VAL A 655 -55.92 59.88 -65.11
CA VAL A 655 -55.40 61.09 -64.46
C VAL A 655 -54.16 60.73 -63.64
N ASP A 656 -53.08 61.49 -63.82
CA ASP A 656 -51.92 61.49 -62.93
C ASP A 656 -52.18 62.43 -61.75
N TYR A 657 -52.47 61.83 -60.60
CA TYR A 657 -52.78 62.57 -59.38
C TYR A 657 -51.54 63.19 -58.71
N ASP A 658 -50.33 62.65 -58.92
CA ASP A 658 -49.10 63.22 -58.36
C ASP A 658 -48.75 64.54 -59.06
N ARG A 659 -49.01 64.63 -60.37
CA ARG A 659 -48.86 65.88 -61.12
C ARG A 659 -49.84 66.96 -60.67
N ILE A 660 -51.11 66.59 -60.44
CA ILE A 660 -52.11 67.53 -59.90
C ILE A 660 -51.76 67.94 -58.47
N PHE A 661 -51.31 67.01 -57.64
CA PHE A 661 -50.92 67.30 -56.26
C PHE A 661 -49.74 68.29 -56.21
N THR A 662 -48.70 68.07 -57.02
CA THR A 662 -47.54 68.96 -57.09
C THR A 662 -47.89 70.34 -57.65
N LEU A 663 -48.77 70.42 -58.67
CA LEU A 663 -49.34 71.68 -59.13
C LEU A 663 -50.17 72.36 -58.02
N GLY A 664 -50.93 71.60 -57.24
CA GLY A 664 -51.70 72.10 -56.10
C GLY A 664 -50.81 72.76 -55.05
N ILE A 665 -49.67 72.14 -54.71
CA ILE A 665 -48.68 72.74 -53.79
C ILE A 665 -48.12 74.06 -54.37
N SER A 666 -47.81 74.08 -55.67
CA SER A 666 -47.32 75.28 -56.36
C SER A 666 -48.35 76.42 -56.35
N ALA A 667 -49.62 76.11 -56.64
CA ALA A 667 -50.72 77.07 -56.61
C ALA A 667 -51.01 77.59 -55.19
N ILE A 668 -50.92 76.75 -54.16
CA ILE A 668 -51.07 77.16 -52.75
C ILE A 668 -49.98 78.16 -52.36
N GLN A 669 -48.75 77.96 -52.84
CA GLN A 669 -47.65 78.92 -52.62
C GLN A 669 -47.95 80.29 -53.25
N GLU A 670 -48.53 80.33 -54.46
CA GLU A 670 -48.94 81.60 -55.07
C GLU A 670 -50.09 82.25 -54.32
N LEU A 671 -51.10 81.47 -53.93
CA LEU A 671 -52.25 81.99 -53.17
C LEU A 671 -51.79 82.63 -51.86
N ASN A 672 -50.83 82.01 -51.16
CA ASN A 672 -50.24 82.59 -49.96
C ASN A 672 -49.51 83.92 -50.26
N ARG A 673 -48.82 84.02 -51.41
CA ARG A 673 -48.17 85.25 -51.86
C ARG A 673 -49.17 86.36 -52.19
N GLU A 674 -50.26 86.05 -52.87
CA GLU A 674 -51.34 87.01 -53.16
C GLU A 674 -52.01 87.49 -51.86
N LEU A 675 -52.22 86.60 -50.89
CA LEU A 675 -52.76 86.92 -49.58
C LEU A 675 -51.85 87.89 -48.81
N GLU A 676 -50.53 87.65 -48.79
CA GLU A 676 -49.55 88.55 -48.17
C GLU A 676 -49.51 89.93 -48.85
N ASN A 677 -49.57 89.97 -50.18
CA ASN A 677 -49.62 91.23 -50.95
C ASN A 677 -50.90 92.01 -50.66
N MET A 678 -52.07 91.34 -50.57
CA MET A 678 -53.34 91.96 -50.20
C MET A 678 -53.30 92.52 -48.78
N LYS A 679 -52.73 91.75 -47.82
CA LYS A 679 -52.56 92.18 -46.43
C LYS A 679 -51.72 93.46 -46.34
N THR A 680 -50.59 93.48 -47.05
CA THR A 680 -49.70 94.65 -47.14
C THR A 680 -50.40 95.88 -47.77
N ALA A 681 -51.19 95.67 -48.83
CA ALA A 681 -51.94 96.75 -49.48
C ALA A 681 -53.07 97.32 -48.59
N TYR A 682 -53.74 96.47 -47.81
CA TYR A 682 -54.72 96.89 -46.81
C TYR A 682 -54.08 97.70 -45.68
N GLU A 683 -52.95 97.25 -45.14
CA GLU A 683 -52.17 97.98 -44.13
C GLU A 683 -51.77 99.38 -44.64
N HIS A 684 -51.32 99.48 -45.89
CA HIS A 684 -50.95 100.75 -46.53
C HIS A 684 -52.15 101.69 -46.74
N ARG A 685 -53.32 101.15 -47.10
CA ARG A 685 -54.55 101.94 -47.29
C ARG A 685 -55.18 102.37 -45.97
N LEU A 686 -55.09 101.52 -44.93
CA LEU A 686 -55.50 101.84 -43.57
C LEU A 686 -54.65 102.99 -43.03
N SER A 687 -53.32 102.94 -43.19
CA SER A 687 -52.41 104.03 -42.82
C SER A 687 -52.73 105.34 -43.55
N ALA A 688 -53.04 105.27 -44.85
CA ALA A 688 -53.44 106.45 -45.62
C ALA A 688 -54.78 107.05 -45.16
N LEU A 689 -55.74 106.20 -44.80
CA LEU A 689 -57.03 106.63 -44.22
C LEU A 689 -56.88 107.20 -42.82
N GLU A 690 -56.07 106.59 -41.96
CA GLU A 690 -55.71 107.12 -40.63
C GLU A 690 -55.06 108.50 -40.76
N THR A 691 -54.15 108.67 -41.72
CA THR A 691 -53.51 109.96 -42.01
C THR A 691 -54.52 111.00 -42.48
N LYS A 692 -55.46 110.62 -43.35
CA LYS A 692 -56.53 111.50 -43.86
C LYS A 692 -57.61 111.80 -42.80
N MET A 693 -57.90 110.86 -41.90
CA MET A 693 -58.78 111.06 -40.76
C MET A 693 -58.15 112.00 -39.74
N ASN A 694 -56.84 111.87 -39.48
CA ASN A 694 -56.08 112.79 -38.65
C ASN A 694 -56.05 114.21 -39.23
N SER A 695 -56.01 114.35 -40.57
CA SER A 695 -56.08 115.66 -41.22
C SER A 695 -57.47 116.31 -41.14
N ILE A 696 -58.56 115.53 -41.14
CA ILE A 696 -59.92 116.03 -40.91
C ILE A 696 -60.17 116.34 -39.42
N LEU A 697 -59.73 115.49 -38.49
CA LEU A 697 -59.89 115.70 -37.04
C LEU A 697 -59.14 116.96 -36.57
N ASN A 698 -57.96 117.25 -37.10
CA ASN A 698 -57.23 118.48 -36.77
C ASN A 698 -57.77 119.72 -37.50
N GLN A 699 -58.59 119.56 -38.54
CA GLN A 699 -59.42 120.67 -39.04
C GLN A 699 -60.62 120.95 -38.11
N ASN A 700 -61.00 119.99 -37.26
CA ASN A 700 -62.12 120.11 -36.32
C ASN A 700 -61.68 120.43 -34.87
N GLY A 701 -60.39 120.40 -34.53
CA GLY A 701 -59.86 120.77 -33.19
C GLY A 701 -59.07 122.10 -33.16
N LYS A 702 -59.04 122.83 -34.27
CA LYS A 702 -58.66 124.24 -34.31
C LYS A 702 -59.72 125.13 -33.68
#